data_AF-A0A6P1CVT0-F1
#
_entry.id   AF-A0A6P1CVT0-F1
#
_cell.length_a   1.000
_cell.length_b   1.000
_cell.length_c   1.000
_cell.angle_alpha   90.00
_cell.angle_beta   90.00
_cell.angle_gamma   90.00
#
_symmetry.space_group_name_H-M   'P 1'
#
loop_
_entity.id
_entity.type
_entity.pdbx_description
1 polymer ?
#
loop_
_entity_poly.entity_id
_entity_poly.type
_entity_poly.pdbx_seq_one_letter_code
_entity_poly.pdbx_strand_id
1 'polypeptide(L)'
;MPTRTDINNWKPEKLSEWATELETDTQFYETQLGQILTHFTGTSWSGKAHDAASDRFTEEHDQGRKLSQEIRDVAAALRAADQRLANEKRLLLGKVSDAENDLESPIPLTVSDKWVVSCTGIGAHLSADDRKKAIDKVHAHQALINTAYHSLVGAVSEVSAAITTATQEIRVRGDQLGDGIDAPTAAPADSGVLGKEDGQAVAAAIRPDGTVDPAVLDQIASRLPQGILTENDMQILANGGELSTVPASTQQYYREFFQGAGKDGVLALSEHLKTQEAAGNPVAAARRDALANGLLVVSNEKIGTGRDSNGKLQSPGGYEALPQDMRDLVSGRWNEYADLSTTGDQPKKFAELTQLGDLVAQADPDIPPGKTMGVEMSRQAASMVDYFDSFGESWPPGYTEDDEKAIENGASNLLSVGARNFEANAALLSGEGLPEVAGPSPAAGEYKPQPFNRDEFAATVFGREWSDDGKAAAQLFDWTATESHETGPDGKLTEQAILARRTIAELPEVFTPMHDPDSPDGAPSVHRGGLQIDADAFKNNAKMFAANPEMSNALAQVMGSNIDTYARDFGNTAFLEGSNETQLETIEANRLLFLASQSDQGRMTLEVSRQLYESNLLTEALRTGDGKVPSDFTQQFNAVAHLDGRITNAAENAMTFQDQNQIKTYNDHQVSIYETRKAAAQFVADSTIGLIEVPATAPGGPVAGQVADVLKDKATEAAIDSFVPKPELMEVRYPNITEINAQAARDFKQEILNSAFNADHPIPPELMNPYTGKPINVTEEGIGSSLPTTTHEALDEFIRNAGLAQVTTDYDQTHGIEVLQGAGKDSTSLDIILTGRKTEE
;
A
#
# COMPACT_ATOMS: atom_id res chain seq x y z
N MET A 1 12.70 -12.35 -10.52
CA MET A 1 13.99 -12.03 -11.18
C MET A 1 14.91 -13.25 -11.28
N PRO A 2 15.27 -13.73 -12.49
CA PRO A 2 16.22 -14.84 -12.67
C PRO A 2 17.65 -14.48 -12.25
N THR A 3 18.32 -15.39 -11.54
CA THR A 3 19.72 -15.25 -11.11
C THR A 3 20.71 -15.53 -12.24
N ARG A 4 21.99 -15.17 -12.06
CA ARG A 4 23.07 -15.53 -13.01
C ARG A 4 23.14 -17.04 -13.22
N THR A 5 22.93 -17.83 -12.17
CA THR A 5 22.87 -19.28 -12.23
C THR A 5 21.69 -19.76 -13.08
N ASP A 6 20.51 -19.17 -12.92
CA ASP A 6 19.33 -19.51 -13.73
C ASP A 6 19.59 -19.26 -15.22
N ILE A 7 20.08 -18.07 -15.57
CA ILE A 7 20.36 -17.68 -16.96
C ILE A 7 21.41 -18.58 -17.61
N ASN A 8 22.46 -18.97 -16.87
CA ASN A 8 23.46 -19.91 -17.38
C ASN A 8 22.85 -21.26 -17.73
N ASN A 9 21.88 -21.73 -16.94
CA ASN A 9 21.20 -23.01 -17.13
C ASN A 9 20.11 -22.99 -18.21
N TRP A 10 19.65 -21.82 -18.65
CA TRP A 10 18.66 -21.71 -19.72
C TRP A 10 19.16 -22.34 -21.02
N LYS A 11 18.25 -23.05 -21.70
CA LYS A 11 18.49 -23.71 -22.98
C LYS A 11 17.52 -23.21 -24.06
N PRO A 12 17.67 -21.97 -24.55
CA PRO A 12 16.79 -21.42 -25.60
C PRO A 12 16.69 -22.33 -26.83
N GLU A 13 17.74 -23.11 -27.12
CA GLU A 13 17.79 -24.04 -28.24
C GLU A 13 16.67 -25.10 -28.20
N LYS A 14 16.11 -25.39 -27.01
CA LYS A 14 14.98 -26.31 -26.86
C LYS A 14 13.70 -25.80 -27.54
N LEU A 15 13.53 -24.49 -27.67
CA LEU A 15 12.40 -23.90 -28.40
C LEU A 15 12.50 -24.21 -29.90
N SER A 16 13.71 -24.18 -30.48
CA SER A 16 13.94 -24.58 -31.87
C SER A 16 13.81 -26.08 -32.10
N GLU A 17 14.14 -26.91 -31.11
CA GLU A 17 13.84 -28.36 -31.16
C GLU A 17 12.32 -28.59 -31.24
N TRP A 18 11.54 -27.96 -30.36
CA TRP A 18 10.07 -28.03 -30.39
C TRP A 18 9.48 -27.48 -31.69
N ALA A 19 10.01 -26.38 -32.22
CA ALA A 19 9.60 -25.87 -33.53
C ALA A 19 9.79 -26.92 -34.64
N THR A 20 10.86 -27.71 -34.57
CA THR A 20 11.15 -28.78 -35.53
C THR A 20 10.19 -29.97 -35.38
N GLU A 21 9.84 -30.33 -34.15
CA GLU A 21 8.82 -31.35 -33.87
C GLU A 21 7.45 -30.92 -34.42
N LEU A 22 7.01 -29.69 -34.12
CA LEU A 22 5.75 -29.13 -34.63
C LEU A 22 5.68 -29.12 -36.16
N GLU A 23 6.75 -28.71 -36.84
CA GLU A 23 6.78 -28.73 -38.31
C GLU A 23 6.73 -30.14 -38.89
N THR A 24 7.37 -31.11 -38.23
CA THR A 24 7.34 -32.52 -38.65
C THR A 24 5.92 -33.07 -38.53
N ASP A 25 5.25 -32.81 -37.41
CA ASP A 25 3.87 -33.22 -37.17
C ASP A 25 2.90 -32.50 -38.14
N THR A 26 3.14 -31.22 -38.41
CA THR A 26 2.37 -30.44 -39.40
C THR A 26 2.55 -31.00 -40.80
N GLN A 27 3.76 -31.40 -41.20
CA GLN A 27 4.00 -32.02 -42.49
C GLN A 27 3.29 -33.37 -42.63
N PHE A 28 3.24 -34.16 -41.55
CA PHE A 28 2.45 -35.37 -41.51
C PHE A 28 0.95 -35.07 -41.66
N TYR A 29 0.44 -34.07 -40.93
CA TYR A 29 -0.95 -33.61 -41.04
C TYR A 29 -1.31 -33.15 -42.46
N GLU A 30 -0.49 -32.31 -43.09
CA GLU A 30 -0.67 -31.88 -44.49
C GLU A 30 -0.66 -33.06 -45.47
N THR A 31 0.16 -34.08 -45.22
CA THR A 31 0.17 -35.32 -46.02
C THR A 31 -1.15 -36.07 -45.90
N GLN A 32 -1.72 -36.15 -44.69
CA GLN A 32 -3.05 -36.75 -44.48
C GLN A 32 -4.15 -35.92 -45.15
N LEU A 33 -4.11 -34.59 -45.05
CA LEU A 33 -5.03 -33.70 -45.76
C LEU A 33 -4.97 -33.91 -47.28
N GLY A 34 -3.77 -34.03 -47.84
CA GLY A 34 -3.60 -34.30 -49.27
C GLY A 34 -4.16 -35.68 -49.70
N GLN A 35 -4.09 -36.68 -48.83
CA GLN A 35 -4.62 -38.02 -49.11
C GLN A 35 -6.15 -38.03 -49.25
N ILE A 36 -6.87 -37.17 -48.50
CA ILE A 36 -8.33 -37.03 -48.57
C ILE A 36 -8.79 -36.74 -50.00
N LEU A 37 -8.10 -35.85 -50.73
CA LEU A 37 -8.43 -35.51 -52.11
C LEU A 37 -8.18 -36.68 -53.07
N THR A 38 -7.15 -37.49 -52.80
CA THR A 38 -6.80 -38.63 -53.65
C THR A 38 -7.70 -39.85 -53.47
N HIS A 39 -8.39 -39.98 -52.33
CA HIS A 39 -9.34 -41.07 -52.10
C HIS A 39 -10.53 -41.09 -53.06
N PHE A 40 -10.85 -39.95 -53.67
CA PHE A 40 -11.90 -39.83 -54.69
C PHE A 40 -11.41 -40.13 -56.11
N THR A 41 -10.10 -40.20 -56.31
CA THR A 41 -9.51 -40.47 -57.62
C THR A 41 -9.57 -41.97 -57.95
N GLY A 42 -10.11 -42.31 -59.13
CA GLY A 42 -10.20 -43.70 -59.60
C GLY A 42 -11.43 -44.49 -59.11
N THR A 43 -12.41 -43.84 -58.48
CA THR A 43 -13.68 -44.48 -58.12
C THR A 43 -14.64 -44.57 -59.31
N SER A 44 -15.61 -45.50 -59.26
CA SER A 44 -16.71 -45.56 -60.24
C SER A 44 -17.91 -44.69 -59.85
N TRP A 45 -17.79 -43.90 -58.77
CA TRP A 45 -18.87 -43.06 -58.24
C TRP A 45 -18.96 -41.77 -59.06
N SER A 46 -20.18 -41.36 -59.42
CA SER A 46 -20.43 -40.16 -60.24
C SER A 46 -21.82 -39.57 -59.96
N GLY A 47 -22.03 -38.32 -60.41
CA GLY A 47 -23.28 -37.57 -60.23
C GLY A 47 -23.23 -36.56 -59.08
N LYS A 48 -24.33 -35.82 -58.87
CA LYS A 48 -24.36 -34.67 -57.93
C LYS A 48 -23.88 -34.95 -56.50
N ALA A 49 -24.11 -36.16 -56.00
CA ALA A 49 -23.65 -36.55 -54.66
C ALA A 49 -22.13 -36.76 -54.61
N HIS A 50 -21.54 -37.25 -55.69
CA HIS A 50 -20.08 -37.33 -55.85
C HIS A 50 -19.49 -35.91 -55.92
N ASP A 51 -20.10 -35.02 -56.71
CA ASP A 51 -19.59 -33.65 -56.87
C ASP A 51 -19.65 -32.87 -55.55
N ALA A 52 -20.77 -32.94 -54.82
CA ALA A 52 -20.90 -32.33 -53.51
C ALA A 52 -19.91 -32.88 -52.47
N ALA A 53 -19.63 -34.19 -52.51
CA ALA A 53 -18.60 -34.79 -51.65
C ALA A 53 -17.20 -34.30 -52.03
N SER A 54 -16.88 -34.26 -53.33
CA SER A 54 -15.61 -33.75 -53.84
C SER A 54 -15.37 -32.29 -53.47
N ASP A 55 -16.41 -31.45 -53.57
CA ASP A 55 -16.37 -30.05 -53.16
C ASP A 55 -16.10 -29.96 -51.64
N ARG A 56 -16.82 -30.74 -50.83
CA ARG A 56 -16.65 -30.79 -49.38
C ARG A 56 -15.23 -31.17 -48.96
N PHE A 57 -14.64 -32.20 -49.58
CA PHE A 57 -13.27 -32.62 -49.28
C PHE A 57 -12.22 -31.61 -49.74
N THR A 58 -12.48 -30.88 -50.83
CA THR A 58 -11.62 -29.77 -51.27
C THR A 58 -11.64 -28.64 -50.25
N GLU A 59 -12.81 -28.31 -49.73
CA GLU A 59 -12.97 -27.28 -48.70
C GLU A 59 -12.35 -27.69 -47.34
N GLU A 60 -12.54 -28.93 -46.90
CA GLU A 60 -11.89 -29.46 -45.68
C GLU A 60 -10.37 -29.47 -45.79
N HIS A 61 -9.84 -29.85 -46.95
CA HIS A 61 -8.42 -29.74 -47.25
C HIS A 61 -7.92 -28.29 -47.14
N ASP A 62 -8.65 -27.34 -47.71
CA ASP A 62 -8.24 -25.93 -47.70
C ASP A 62 -8.28 -25.31 -46.30
N GLN A 63 -9.27 -25.66 -45.45
CA GLN A 63 -9.31 -25.20 -44.06
C GLN A 63 -8.21 -25.87 -43.22
N GLY A 64 -7.98 -27.18 -43.38
CA GLY A 64 -6.89 -27.88 -42.72
C GLY A 64 -5.51 -27.29 -43.06
N ARG A 65 -5.32 -26.80 -44.30
CA ARG A 65 -4.10 -26.09 -44.69
C ARG A 65 -3.91 -24.75 -44.00
N LYS A 66 -4.99 -24.02 -43.68
CA LYS A 66 -4.88 -22.78 -42.89
C LYS A 66 -4.48 -23.06 -41.45
N LEU A 67 -5.04 -24.10 -40.83
CA LEU A 67 -4.58 -24.56 -39.50
C LEU A 67 -3.09 -24.94 -39.54
N SER A 68 -2.66 -25.64 -40.60
CA SER A 68 -1.25 -25.97 -40.80
C SER A 68 -0.36 -24.72 -40.90
N GLN A 69 -0.87 -23.62 -41.46
CA GLN A 69 -0.16 -22.34 -41.50
C GLN A 69 0.00 -21.73 -40.09
N GLU A 70 -1.03 -21.75 -39.26
CA GLU A 70 -0.91 -21.22 -37.88
C GLU A 70 0.06 -22.03 -37.02
N ILE A 71 0.09 -23.36 -37.20
CA ILE A 71 1.07 -24.21 -36.51
C ILE A 71 2.51 -23.86 -36.96
N ARG A 72 2.70 -23.54 -38.25
CA ARG A 72 3.99 -23.04 -38.77
C ARG A 72 4.32 -21.66 -38.21
N ASP A 73 3.33 -20.80 -37.96
CA ASP A 73 3.55 -19.48 -37.38
C ASP A 73 3.97 -19.58 -35.90
N VAL A 74 3.45 -20.55 -35.14
CA VAL A 74 4.00 -20.91 -33.81
C VAL A 74 5.44 -21.42 -33.91
N ALA A 75 5.73 -22.32 -34.85
CA ALA A 75 7.10 -22.80 -35.05
C ALA A 75 8.07 -21.66 -35.41
N ALA A 76 7.61 -20.67 -36.20
CA ALA A 76 8.37 -19.47 -36.51
C ALA A 76 8.59 -18.59 -35.25
N ALA A 77 7.56 -18.38 -34.43
CA ALA A 77 7.65 -17.64 -33.18
C ALA A 77 8.63 -18.30 -32.19
N LEU A 78 8.61 -19.63 -32.07
CA LEU A 78 9.54 -20.40 -31.23
C LEU A 78 11.00 -20.25 -31.69
N ARG A 79 11.26 -20.24 -33.01
CA ARG A 79 12.61 -20.01 -33.54
C ARG A 79 13.08 -18.56 -33.34
N ALA A 80 12.19 -17.60 -33.51
CA ALA A 80 12.49 -16.21 -33.21
C ALA A 80 12.80 -16.04 -31.72
N ALA A 81 12.06 -16.72 -30.85
CA ALA A 81 12.28 -16.74 -29.41
C ALA A 81 13.66 -17.31 -29.03
N ASP A 82 14.03 -18.47 -29.58
CA ASP A 82 15.37 -19.05 -29.40
C ASP A 82 16.47 -18.03 -29.77
N GLN A 83 16.40 -17.48 -30.99
CA GLN A 83 17.40 -16.52 -31.46
C GLN A 83 17.47 -15.27 -30.58
N ARG A 84 16.32 -14.69 -30.24
CA ARG A 84 16.22 -13.49 -29.41
C ARG A 84 16.81 -13.73 -28.02
N LEU A 85 16.37 -14.79 -27.34
CA LEU A 85 16.82 -15.14 -26.00
C LEU A 85 18.30 -15.53 -25.97
N ALA A 86 18.78 -16.28 -26.96
CA ALA A 86 20.19 -16.65 -27.06
C ALA A 86 21.10 -15.41 -27.25
N ASN A 87 20.63 -14.40 -27.99
CA ASN A 87 21.35 -13.14 -28.19
C ASN A 87 21.39 -12.30 -26.91
N GLU A 88 20.26 -12.14 -26.23
CA GLU A 88 20.19 -11.38 -24.97
C GLU A 88 20.96 -12.07 -23.84
N LYS A 89 20.86 -13.40 -23.74
CA LYS A 89 21.69 -14.20 -22.82
C LYS A 89 23.18 -13.96 -23.07
N ARG A 90 23.60 -13.97 -24.35
CA ARG A 90 25.00 -13.70 -24.72
C ARG A 90 25.41 -12.26 -24.39
N LEU A 91 24.52 -11.28 -24.60
CA LEU A 91 24.77 -9.88 -24.29
C LEU A 91 24.98 -9.67 -22.79
N LEU A 92 24.05 -10.15 -21.95
CA LEU A 92 24.11 -10.04 -20.50
C LEU A 92 25.36 -10.72 -19.93
N LEU A 93 25.61 -11.98 -20.30
CA LEU A 93 26.81 -12.70 -19.87
C LEU A 93 28.10 -12.07 -20.43
N GLY A 94 28.01 -11.43 -21.60
CA GLY A 94 29.08 -10.61 -22.16
C GLY A 94 29.41 -9.41 -21.27
N LYS A 95 28.39 -8.68 -20.77
CA LYS A 95 28.60 -7.56 -19.82
C LYS A 95 29.18 -7.98 -18.49
N VAL A 96 28.78 -9.15 -18.01
CA VAL A 96 29.42 -9.76 -16.84
C VAL A 96 30.90 -10.06 -17.13
N SER A 97 31.20 -10.66 -18.28
CA SER A 97 32.58 -10.93 -18.68
C SER A 97 33.40 -9.65 -18.87
N ASP A 98 32.82 -8.59 -19.43
CA ASP A 98 33.47 -7.29 -19.60
C ASP A 98 33.85 -6.69 -18.23
N ALA A 99 32.96 -6.79 -17.24
CA ALA A 99 33.21 -6.32 -15.88
C ALA A 99 34.30 -7.14 -15.17
N GLU A 100 34.20 -8.48 -15.20
CA GLU A 100 35.14 -9.40 -14.54
C GLU A 100 36.56 -9.35 -15.16
N ASN A 101 36.69 -8.84 -16.40
CA ASN A 101 37.96 -8.72 -17.11
C ASN A 101 38.37 -7.25 -17.38
N ASP A 102 37.79 -6.26 -16.68
CA ASP A 102 38.16 -4.85 -16.88
C ASP A 102 39.59 -4.57 -16.38
N LEU A 103 40.53 -4.46 -17.34
CA LEU A 103 41.94 -4.16 -17.08
C LEU A 103 42.20 -2.69 -16.72
N GLU A 104 41.22 -1.80 -16.90
CA GLU A 104 41.33 -0.39 -16.54
C GLU A 104 40.95 -0.12 -15.08
N SER A 105 40.23 -1.04 -14.44
CA SER A 105 39.94 -0.99 -13.01
C SER A 105 41.23 -1.20 -12.21
N PRO A 106 41.55 -0.35 -11.21
CA PRO A 106 42.72 -0.55 -10.36
C PRO A 106 42.68 -1.85 -9.55
N ILE A 107 41.48 -2.41 -9.33
CA ILE A 107 41.25 -3.65 -8.61
C ILE A 107 40.29 -4.59 -9.38
N PRO A 108 40.46 -5.92 -9.27
CA PRO A 108 39.56 -6.86 -9.93
C PRO A 108 38.10 -6.69 -9.47
N LEU A 109 37.19 -6.71 -10.43
CA LEU A 109 35.75 -6.67 -10.20
C LEU A 109 35.18 -8.10 -10.22
N THR A 110 34.12 -8.31 -9.44
CA THR A 110 33.38 -9.58 -9.37
C THR A 110 31.89 -9.32 -9.46
N VAL A 111 31.18 -10.14 -10.23
CA VAL A 111 29.72 -10.06 -10.36
C VAL A 111 29.07 -11.22 -9.63
N SER A 112 28.24 -10.90 -8.63
CA SER A 112 27.52 -11.89 -7.84
C SER A 112 26.39 -12.56 -8.64
N ASP A 113 25.80 -13.61 -8.05
CA ASP A 113 24.65 -14.31 -8.63
C ASP A 113 23.38 -13.43 -8.72
N LYS A 114 23.34 -12.35 -7.93
CA LYS A 114 22.28 -11.33 -7.93
C LYS A 114 22.60 -10.13 -8.84
N TRP A 115 23.50 -10.30 -9.81
CA TRP A 115 23.89 -9.26 -10.78
C TRP A 115 24.57 -8.01 -10.19
N VAL A 116 25.00 -8.08 -8.93
CA VAL A 116 25.71 -6.97 -8.27
C VAL A 116 27.19 -7.03 -8.60
N VAL A 117 27.73 -5.94 -9.17
CA VAL A 117 29.15 -5.69 -9.37
C VAL A 117 29.76 -5.24 -8.05
N SER A 118 30.85 -5.89 -7.67
CA SER A 118 31.60 -5.59 -6.45
C SER A 118 33.09 -5.64 -6.76
N CYS A 119 33.89 -5.13 -5.84
CA CYS A 119 35.34 -5.28 -5.89
C CYS A 119 35.84 -5.71 -4.52
N THR A 120 36.83 -6.60 -4.51
CA THR A 120 37.44 -7.08 -3.27
C THR A 120 38.72 -6.29 -2.99
N GLY A 121 38.86 -5.79 -1.75
CA GLY A 121 40.08 -5.09 -1.34
C GLY A 121 40.06 -3.56 -1.38
N ILE A 122 38.88 -2.92 -1.20
CA ILE A 122 38.81 -1.50 -0.84
C ILE A 122 39.39 -1.30 0.58
N GLY A 123 40.71 -1.44 0.73
CA GLY A 123 41.46 -1.27 1.97
C GLY A 123 42.21 0.07 2.03
N ALA A 124 42.87 0.34 3.16
CA ALA A 124 43.61 1.58 3.43
C ALA A 124 44.86 1.83 2.54
N HIS A 125 45.16 0.94 1.59
CA HIS A 125 46.36 1.00 0.73
C HIS A 125 46.11 1.52 -0.69
N LEU A 126 44.85 1.77 -1.08
CA LEU A 126 44.51 2.41 -2.35
C LEU A 126 44.55 3.93 -2.22
N SER A 127 45.12 4.60 -3.23
CA SER A 127 45.06 6.06 -3.35
C SER A 127 43.60 6.52 -3.48
N ALA A 128 43.31 7.78 -3.14
CA ALA A 128 41.96 8.34 -3.27
C ALA A 128 41.47 8.30 -4.73
N ASP A 129 42.35 8.56 -5.69
CA ASP A 129 42.05 8.52 -7.12
C ASP A 129 41.75 7.09 -7.61
N ASP A 130 42.51 6.09 -7.16
CA ASP A 130 42.25 4.69 -7.53
C ASP A 130 40.97 4.17 -6.89
N ARG A 131 40.65 4.61 -5.66
CA ARG A 131 39.38 4.28 -5.00
C ARG A 131 38.20 4.86 -5.76
N LYS A 132 38.28 6.14 -6.13
CA LYS A 132 37.25 6.80 -6.95
C LYS A 132 37.09 6.11 -8.29
N LYS A 133 38.20 5.83 -9.00
CA LYS A 133 38.17 5.13 -10.28
C LYS A 133 37.56 3.73 -10.17
N ALA A 134 37.85 2.98 -9.10
CA ALA A 134 37.24 1.67 -8.88
C ALA A 134 35.72 1.77 -8.65
N ILE A 135 35.27 2.74 -7.86
CA ILE A 135 33.83 3.00 -7.64
C ILE A 135 33.15 3.41 -8.95
N ASP A 136 33.75 4.31 -9.71
CA ASP A 136 33.22 4.75 -11.01
C ASP A 136 33.09 3.56 -11.98
N LYS A 137 34.06 2.64 -11.98
CA LYS A 137 33.99 1.41 -12.78
C LYS A 137 32.92 0.44 -12.30
N VAL A 138 32.76 0.26 -10.98
CA VAL A 138 31.66 -0.54 -10.42
C VAL A 138 30.31 0.02 -10.87
N HIS A 139 30.08 1.32 -10.75
CA HIS A 139 28.82 1.96 -11.16
C HIS A 139 28.59 1.86 -12.67
N ALA A 140 29.62 2.11 -13.48
CA ALA A 140 29.52 2.01 -14.94
C ALA A 140 29.16 0.59 -15.40
N HIS A 141 29.82 -0.43 -14.87
CA HIS A 141 29.52 -1.82 -15.20
C HIS A 141 28.18 -2.28 -14.63
N GLN A 142 27.80 -1.83 -13.43
CA GLN A 142 26.48 -2.11 -12.86
C GLN A 142 25.37 -1.57 -13.76
N ALA A 143 25.50 -0.34 -14.26
CA ALA A 143 24.54 0.25 -15.19
C ALA A 143 24.42 -0.58 -16.48
N LEU A 144 25.54 -0.99 -17.08
CA LEU A 144 25.55 -1.81 -18.30
C LEU A 144 24.92 -3.18 -18.09
N ILE A 145 25.18 -3.83 -16.95
CA ILE A 145 24.57 -5.12 -16.59
C ILE A 145 23.07 -4.94 -16.37
N ASN A 146 22.64 -3.89 -15.65
CA ASN A 146 21.22 -3.60 -15.44
C ASN A 146 20.51 -3.38 -16.78
N THR A 147 21.07 -2.55 -17.69
CA THR A 147 20.50 -2.34 -19.02
C THR A 147 20.36 -3.64 -19.81
N ALA A 148 21.41 -4.48 -19.83
CA ALA A 148 21.35 -5.76 -20.54
C ALA A 148 20.38 -6.76 -19.88
N TYR A 149 20.26 -6.72 -18.55
CA TYR A 149 19.32 -7.53 -17.81
C TYR A 149 17.87 -7.14 -18.12
N HIS A 150 17.53 -5.85 -18.06
CA HIS A 150 16.20 -5.37 -18.43
C HIS A 150 15.88 -5.64 -19.90
N SER A 151 16.86 -5.54 -20.81
CA SER A 151 16.72 -5.95 -22.22
C SER A 151 16.38 -7.45 -22.35
N LEU A 152 17.05 -8.33 -21.60
CA LEU A 152 16.73 -9.76 -21.56
C LEU A 152 15.34 -10.03 -21.01
N VAL A 153 14.93 -9.38 -19.91
CA VAL A 153 13.60 -9.53 -19.30
C VAL A 153 12.50 -9.04 -20.25
N GLY A 154 12.73 -7.90 -20.92
CA GLY A 154 11.85 -7.40 -21.98
C GLY A 154 11.72 -8.42 -23.11
N ALA A 155 12.84 -8.97 -23.58
CA ALA A 155 12.85 -9.99 -24.62
C ALA A 155 12.12 -11.28 -24.24
N VAL A 156 12.28 -11.78 -23.00
CA VAL A 156 11.51 -12.93 -22.48
C VAL A 156 10.02 -12.69 -22.59
N SER A 157 9.60 -11.46 -22.32
CA SER A 157 8.20 -11.09 -22.34
C SER A 157 7.67 -10.92 -23.77
N GLU A 158 8.42 -10.24 -24.64
CA GLU A 158 8.11 -10.11 -26.08
C GLU A 158 7.91 -11.49 -26.73
N VAL A 159 8.82 -12.43 -26.45
CA VAL A 159 8.73 -13.76 -27.05
C VAL A 159 7.60 -14.58 -26.44
N SER A 160 7.30 -14.41 -25.15
CA SER A 160 6.16 -15.05 -24.50
C SER A 160 4.83 -14.57 -25.09
N ALA A 161 4.70 -13.26 -25.31
CA ALA A 161 3.53 -12.66 -25.94
C ALA A 161 3.38 -13.12 -27.41
N ALA A 162 4.48 -13.18 -28.16
CA ALA A 162 4.47 -13.66 -29.54
C ALA A 162 4.05 -15.15 -29.64
N ILE A 163 4.62 -16.01 -28.79
CA ILE A 163 4.25 -17.45 -28.72
C ILE A 163 2.78 -17.60 -28.33
N THR A 164 2.32 -16.84 -27.33
CA THR A 164 0.93 -16.88 -26.86
C THR A 164 -0.04 -16.44 -27.94
N THR A 165 0.27 -15.35 -28.65
CA THR A 165 -0.52 -14.86 -29.78
C THR A 165 -0.62 -15.91 -30.88
N ALA A 166 0.50 -16.47 -31.33
CA ALA A 166 0.51 -17.50 -32.36
C ALA A 166 -0.23 -18.78 -31.91
N THR A 167 -0.14 -19.15 -30.63
CA THR A 167 -0.87 -20.31 -30.07
C THR A 167 -2.37 -20.05 -30.02
N GLN A 168 -2.80 -18.82 -29.74
CA GLN A 168 -4.21 -18.43 -29.75
C GLN A 168 -4.80 -18.51 -31.17
N GLU A 169 -4.04 -18.18 -32.21
CA GLU A 169 -4.49 -18.33 -33.60
C GLU A 169 -4.70 -19.80 -34.01
N ILE A 170 -3.83 -20.72 -33.56
CA ILE A 170 -4.06 -22.17 -33.72
C ILE A 170 -5.39 -22.56 -33.10
N ARG A 171 -5.69 -22.05 -31.90
CA ARG A 171 -6.94 -22.36 -31.19
C ARG A 171 -8.16 -21.84 -31.94
N VAL A 172 -8.16 -20.56 -32.35
CA VAL A 172 -9.23 -19.97 -33.18
C VAL A 172 -9.52 -20.84 -34.39
N ARG A 173 -8.47 -21.26 -35.13
CA ARG A 173 -8.65 -22.10 -36.32
C ARG A 173 -9.01 -23.55 -36.03
N GLY A 174 -8.56 -24.10 -34.91
CA GLY A 174 -8.90 -25.45 -34.46
C GLY A 174 -10.38 -25.59 -34.12
N ASP A 175 -10.93 -24.63 -33.38
CA ASP A 175 -12.36 -24.59 -33.04
C ASP A 175 -13.23 -24.40 -34.29
N GLN A 176 -12.82 -23.53 -35.23
CA GLN A 176 -13.47 -23.38 -36.55
C GLN A 176 -13.51 -24.68 -37.38
N LEU A 177 -12.46 -25.52 -37.28
CA LEU A 177 -12.42 -26.83 -37.94
C LEU A 177 -13.39 -27.82 -37.27
N GLY A 178 -13.57 -27.72 -35.94
CA GLY A 178 -14.46 -28.56 -35.14
C GLY A 178 -15.96 -28.28 -35.33
N ASP A 179 -16.33 -27.02 -35.50
CA ASP A 179 -17.73 -26.57 -35.62
C ASP A 179 -18.35 -26.78 -37.02
N GLY A 180 -17.52 -27.12 -38.00
CA GLY A 180 -17.93 -27.39 -39.36
C GLY A 180 -18.14 -26.15 -40.22
N ILE A 181 -18.02 -26.35 -41.53
CA ILE A 181 -17.79 -25.31 -42.55
C ILE A 181 -19.01 -24.39 -42.82
N ASP A 182 -20.15 -24.60 -42.14
CA ASP A 182 -21.30 -23.67 -42.19
C ASP A 182 -21.17 -22.53 -41.16
N ALA A 183 -20.17 -22.60 -40.27
CA ALA A 183 -19.77 -21.48 -39.44
C ALA A 183 -19.22 -20.35 -40.33
N PRO A 184 -19.63 -19.07 -40.12
CA PRO A 184 -19.12 -17.94 -40.88
C PRO A 184 -17.59 -17.97 -40.89
N THR A 185 -16.98 -17.78 -42.05
CA THR A 185 -15.51 -17.73 -42.17
C THR A 185 -15.00 -16.51 -41.42
N ALA A 186 -14.59 -16.71 -40.18
CA ALA A 186 -14.00 -15.66 -39.37
C ALA A 186 -12.57 -15.41 -39.82
N ALA A 187 -12.26 -14.13 -40.05
CA ALA A 187 -10.92 -13.64 -40.32
C ALA A 187 -10.03 -13.84 -39.06
N PRO A 188 -8.71 -13.58 -39.12
CA PRO A 188 -7.77 -13.61 -37.97
C PRO A 188 -8.06 -12.56 -36.87
N ALA A 189 -9.34 -12.35 -36.53
CA ALA A 189 -9.88 -11.21 -35.78
C ALA A 189 -10.94 -11.63 -34.73
N ASP A 190 -10.98 -12.89 -34.29
CA ASP A 190 -12.10 -13.43 -33.50
C ASP A 190 -11.74 -13.82 -32.05
N SER A 191 -10.64 -13.29 -31.50
CA SER A 191 -10.31 -13.43 -30.06
C SER A 191 -11.45 -12.97 -29.13
N GLY A 192 -12.22 -11.97 -29.55
CA GLY A 192 -13.43 -11.54 -28.86
C GLY A 192 -14.57 -12.56 -28.92
N VAL A 193 -14.71 -13.30 -30.01
CA VAL A 193 -15.71 -14.37 -30.13
C VAL A 193 -15.37 -15.50 -29.16
N LEU A 194 -14.10 -15.92 -29.11
CA LEU A 194 -13.64 -16.91 -28.13
C LEU A 194 -13.85 -16.44 -26.69
N GLY A 195 -13.51 -15.18 -26.39
CA GLY A 195 -13.74 -14.59 -25.08
C GLY A 195 -15.22 -14.68 -24.71
N LYS A 196 -16.10 -14.24 -25.61
CA LYS A 196 -17.55 -14.28 -25.42
C LYS A 196 -18.07 -15.71 -25.20
N GLU A 197 -17.64 -16.68 -26.00
CA GLU A 197 -18.05 -18.08 -25.88
C GLU A 197 -17.60 -18.70 -24.56
N ASP A 198 -16.33 -18.51 -24.20
CA ASP A 198 -15.78 -18.97 -22.92
C ASP A 198 -16.53 -18.32 -21.74
N GLY A 199 -16.82 -17.01 -21.82
CA GLY A 199 -17.60 -16.29 -20.82
C GLY A 199 -19.03 -16.82 -20.68
N GLN A 200 -19.73 -17.00 -21.81
CA GLN A 200 -21.07 -17.58 -21.82
C GLN A 200 -21.10 -19.03 -21.31
N ALA A 201 -20.04 -19.81 -21.57
CA ALA A 201 -19.89 -21.15 -21.02
C ALA A 201 -19.72 -21.14 -19.50
N VAL A 202 -18.95 -20.20 -18.95
CA VAL A 202 -18.83 -19.99 -17.50
C VAL A 202 -20.18 -19.61 -16.89
N ALA A 203 -20.91 -18.67 -17.49
CA ALA A 203 -22.26 -18.31 -17.03
C ALA A 203 -23.21 -19.52 -17.06
N ALA A 204 -23.18 -20.32 -18.13
CA ALA A 204 -24.00 -21.52 -18.27
C ALA A 204 -23.59 -22.68 -17.36
N ALA A 205 -22.35 -22.68 -16.83
CA ALA A 205 -21.90 -23.66 -15.85
C ALA A 205 -22.63 -23.50 -14.50
N ILE A 206 -23.19 -22.32 -14.23
CA ILE A 206 -24.04 -22.06 -13.07
C ILE A 206 -25.47 -22.50 -13.39
N ARG A 207 -25.90 -23.60 -12.77
CA ARG A 207 -27.24 -24.14 -12.99
C ARG A 207 -28.29 -23.36 -12.18
N PRO A 208 -29.56 -23.36 -12.61
CA PRO A 208 -30.64 -22.64 -11.90
C PRO A 208 -30.86 -23.05 -10.45
N ASP A 209 -30.36 -24.22 -10.04
CA ASP A 209 -30.41 -24.72 -8.66
C ASP A 209 -29.21 -24.27 -7.81
N GLY A 210 -28.32 -23.43 -8.35
CA GLY A 210 -27.13 -22.92 -7.70
C GLY A 210 -25.92 -23.87 -7.77
N THR A 211 -26.05 -25.04 -8.41
CA THR A 211 -24.90 -25.95 -8.59
C THR A 211 -24.02 -25.50 -9.75
N VAL A 212 -22.71 -25.68 -9.60
CA VAL A 212 -21.70 -25.30 -10.60
C VAL A 212 -21.18 -26.55 -11.31
N ASP A 213 -20.91 -26.47 -12.61
CA ASP A 213 -20.23 -27.53 -13.38
C ASP A 213 -18.69 -27.33 -13.35
N PRO A 214 -17.96 -28.05 -12.48
CA PRO A 214 -16.53 -27.82 -12.31
C PRO A 214 -15.71 -28.20 -13.54
N ALA A 215 -16.19 -29.12 -14.39
CA ALA A 215 -15.45 -29.55 -15.58
C ALA A 215 -15.40 -28.44 -16.63
N VAL A 216 -16.49 -27.67 -16.76
CA VAL A 216 -16.53 -26.49 -17.63
C VAL A 216 -15.60 -25.41 -17.08
N LEU A 217 -15.64 -25.16 -15.77
CA LEU A 217 -14.75 -24.17 -15.15
C LEU A 217 -13.26 -24.53 -15.31
N ASP A 218 -12.88 -25.80 -15.15
CA ASP A 218 -11.51 -26.28 -15.37
C ASP A 218 -11.06 -26.09 -16.82
N GLN A 219 -11.94 -26.43 -17.75
CA GLN A 219 -11.69 -26.26 -19.17
C GLN A 219 -11.44 -24.79 -19.51
N ILE A 220 -12.32 -23.88 -19.06
CA ILE A 220 -12.19 -22.45 -19.33
C ILE A 220 -11.01 -21.82 -18.59
N ALA A 221 -10.75 -22.21 -17.33
CA ALA A 221 -9.58 -21.74 -16.59
C ALA A 221 -8.27 -22.07 -17.31
N SER A 222 -8.16 -23.27 -17.91
CA SER A 222 -6.97 -23.68 -18.65
C SER A 222 -6.68 -22.82 -19.91
N ARG A 223 -7.71 -22.12 -20.39
CA ARG A 223 -7.77 -21.35 -21.63
C ARG A 223 -7.56 -19.84 -21.43
N LEU A 224 -7.56 -19.36 -20.19
CA LEU A 224 -7.35 -17.94 -19.87
C LEU A 224 -5.94 -17.49 -20.32
N PRO A 225 -5.81 -16.39 -21.10
CA PRO A 225 -4.52 -15.83 -21.47
C PRO A 225 -3.69 -15.44 -20.24
N GLN A 226 -2.44 -15.88 -20.17
CA GLN A 226 -1.54 -15.63 -19.05
C GLN A 226 -0.52 -14.55 -19.41
N GLY A 227 0.13 -13.95 -18.41
CA GLY A 227 1.25 -13.02 -18.64
C GLY A 227 0.86 -11.79 -19.46
N ILE A 228 -0.29 -11.20 -19.13
CA ILE A 228 -0.89 -10.07 -19.87
C ILE A 228 0.05 -8.85 -19.90
N LEU A 229 0.75 -8.62 -18.78
CA LEU A 229 1.67 -7.50 -18.57
C LEU A 229 3.07 -8.02 -18.27
N THR A 230 4.07 -7.29 -18.74
CA THR A 230 5.49 -7.52 -18.42
C THR A 230 5.89 -6.79 -17.14
N GLU A 231 7.01 -7.17 -16.51
CA GLU A 231 7.54 -6.46 -15.33
C GLU A 231 7.77 -4.96 -15.61
N ASN A 232 8.23 -4.63 -16.83
CA ASN A 232 8.39 -3.23 -17.26
C ASN A 232 7.05 -2.53 -17.47
N ASP A 233 6.03 -3.23 -17.96
CA ASP A 233 4.68 -2.67 -18.11
C ASP A 233 4.05 -2.36 -16.76
N MET A 234 4.22 -3.27 -15.78
CA MET A 234 3.77 -3.06 -14.41
C MET A 234 4.47 -1.86 -13.77
N GLN A 235 5.79 -1.73 -13.97
CA GLN A 235 6.52 -0.55 -13.49
C GLN A 235 6.05 0.76 -14.13
N ILE A 236 5.71 0.75 -15.44
CA ILE A 236 5.13 1.93 -16.10
C ILE A 236 3.80 2.31 -15.44
N LEU A 237 2.93 1.33 -15.17
CA LEU A 237 1.62 1.57 -14.56
C LEU A 237 1.73 2.00 -13.08
N ALA A 238 2.62 1.37 -12.32
CA ALA A 238 2.93 1.74 -10.94
C ALA A 238 3.41 3.19 -10.86
N ASN A 239 4.18 3.66 -11.84
CA ASN A 239 4.59 5.06 -11.96
C ASN A 239 3.53 5.96 -12.64
N GLY A 240 2.25 5.56 -12.59
CA GLY A 240 1.13 6.35 -13.13
C GLY A 240 1.13 6.53 -14.65
N GLY A 241 1.98 5.83 -15.39
CA GLY A 241 2.12 5.95 -16.85
C GLY A 241 1.01 5.26 -17.65
N GLU A 242 0.92 5.60 -18.93
CA GLU A 242 0.05 4.93 -19.89
C GLU A 242 0.76 3.78 -20.62
N LEU A 243 0.09 2.64 -20.72
CA LEU A 243 0.59 1.44 -21.38
C LEU A 243 -0.10 1.20 -22.72
N SER A 244 0.68 1.20 -23.81
CA SER A 244 0.16 1.00 -25.17
C SER A 244 0.57 -0.32 -25.83
N THR A 245 1.11 -1.27 -25.07
CA THR A 245 1.77 -2.48 -25.58
C THR A 245 0.92 -3.74 -25.45
N VAL A 246 -0.24 -3.66 -24.78
CA VAL A 246 -1.10 -4.84 -24.59
C VAL A 246 -1.63 -5.34 -25.93
N PRO A 247 -1.48 -6.64 -26.26
CA PRO A 247 -2.01 -7.16 -27.52
C PRO A 247 -3.52 -6.96 -27.63
N ALA A 248 -3.99 -6.42 -28.76
CA ALA A 248 -5.41 -6.18 -29.00
C ALA A 248 -6.27 -7.43 -28.83
N SER A 249 -5.75 -8.60 -29.24
CA SER A 249 -6.42 -9.89 -29.08
C SER A 249 -6.62 -10.29 -27.62
N THR A 250 -5.66 -9.99 -26.74
CA THR A 250 -5.74 -10.31 -25.31
C THR A 250 -6.74 -9.41 -24.62
N GLN A 251 -6.68 -8.11 -24.89
CA GLN A 251 -7.63 -7.15 -24.31
C GLN A 251 -9.07 -7.42 -24.78
N GLN A 252 -9.25 -7.77 -26.06
CA GLN A 252 -10.57 -8.09 -26.61
C GLN A 252 -11.12 -9.42 -26.06
N TYR A 253 -10.28 -10.46 -25.92
CA TYR A 253 -10.68 -11.72 -25.27
C TYR A 253 -11.23 -11.47 -23.87
N TYR A 254 -10.48 -10.79 -23.00
CA TYR A 254 -10.91 -10.56 -21.63
C TYR A 254 -12.16 -9.67 -21.55
N ARG A 255 -12.23 -8.61 -22.36
CA ARG A 255 -13.42 -7.74 -22.42
C ARG A 255 -14.67 -8.54 -22.74
N GLU A 256 -14.65 -9.33 -23.80
CA GLU A 256 -15.80 -10.13 -24.21
C GLU A 256 -16.07 -11.31 -23.25
N PHE A 257 -15.02 -11.86 -22.63
CA PHE A 257 -15.14 -12.88 -21.58
C PHE A 257 -15.91 -12.37 -20.37
N PHE A 258 -15.53 -11.22 -19.83
CA PHE A 258 -16.24 -10.65 -18.67
C PHE A 258 -17.68 -10.26 -19.03
N GLN A 259 -17.92 -9.71 -20.23
CA GLN A 259 -19.27 -9.42 -20.71
C GLN A 259 -20.12 -10.69 -20.88
N GLY A 260 -19.53 -11.79 -21.33
CA GLY A 260 -20.21 -13.07 -21.49
C GLY A 260 -20.47 -13.80 -20.17
N ALA A 261 -19.52 -13.73 -19.23
CA ALA A 261 -19.61 -14.41 -17.93
C ALA A 261 -20.53 -13.69 -16.94
N GLY A 262 -20.59 -12.35 -16.99
CA GLY A 262 -21.28 -11.55 -15.99
C GLY A 262 -20.66 -11.67 -14.59
N LYS A 263 -21.28 -11.00 -13.61
CA LYS A 263 -20.84 -11.03 -12.20
C LYS A 263 -20.82 -12.45 -11.64
N ASP A 264 -21.94 -13.18 -11.76
CA ASP A 264 -22.09 -14.50 -11.16
C ASP A 264 -21.08 -15.51 -11.73
N GLY A 265 -20.85 -15.49 -13.05
CA GLY A 265 -19.88 -16.35 -13.72
C GLY A 265 -18.43 -16.12 -13.25
N VAL A 266 -18.03 -14.85 -13.17
CA VAL A 266 -16.68 -14.47 -12.71
C VAL A 266 -16.44 -14.89 -11.26
N LEU A 267 -17.41 -14.63 -10.37
CA LEU A 267 -17.29 -15.01 -8.96
C LEU A 267 -17.26 -16.54 -8.78
N ALA A 268 -18.10 -17.29 -9.52
CA ALA A 268 -18.09 -18.75 -9.48
C ALA A 268 -16.76 -19.34 -9.96
N LEU A 269 -16.18 -18.79 -11.04
CA LEU A 269 -14.86 -19.24 -11.53
C LEU A 269 -13.75 -18.93 -10.52
N SER A 270 -13.76 -17.75 -9.91
CA SER A 270 -12.79 -17.37 -8.87
C SER A 270 -12.86 -18.32 -7.68
N GLU A 271 -14.06 -18.59 -7.15
CA GLU A 271 -14.25 -19.44 -5.98
C GLU A 271 -13.85 -20.90 -6.25
N HIS A 272 -14.14 -21.41 -7.45
CA HIS A 272 -13.69 -22.73 -7.89
C HIS A 272 -12.16 -22.82 -7.91
N LEU A 273 -11.47 -21.82 -8.46
CA LEU A 273 -10.01 -21.76 -8.50
C LEU A 273 -9.39 -21.62 -7.11
N LYS A 274 -9.97 -20.78 -6.25
CA LYS A 274 -9.58 -20.64 -4.83
C LYS A 274 -9.69 -21.97 -4.08
N THR A 275 -10.77 -22.71 -4.28
CA THR A 275 -10.98 -24.04 -3.68
C THR A 275 -9.91 -25.04 -4.14
N GLN A 276 -9.55 -25.03 -5.43
CA GLN A 276 -8.50 -25.90 -5.96
C GLN A 276 -7.10 -25.53 -5.47
N GLU A 277 -6.82 -24.23 -5.37
CA GLU A 277 -5.58 -23.72 -4.80
C GLU A 277 -5.41 -24.18 -3.34
N ALA A 278 -6.47 -24.02 -2.52
CA ALA A 278 -6.48 -24.51 -1.14
C ALA A 278 -6.32 -26.03 -1.03
N ALA A 279 -6.74 -26.78 -2.06
CA ALA A 279 -6.51 -28.22 -2.18
C ALA A 279 -5.08 -28.58 -2.67
N GLY A 280 -4.22 -27.59 -2.90
CA GLY A 280 -2.81 -27.76 -3.27
C GLY A 280 -2.53 -27.78 -4.77
N ASN A 281 -3.42 -27.24 -5.61
CA ASN A 281 -3.20 -27.12 -7.07
C ASN A 281 -2.52 -25.78 -7.41
N PRO A 282 -1.19 -25.74 -7.68
CA PRO A 282 -0.49 -24.49 -8.00
C PRO A 282 -0.89 -23.90 -9.36
N VAL A 283 -1.45 -24.71 -10.27
CA VAL A 283 -1.94 -24.21 -11.56
C VAL A 283 -3.19 -23.36 -11.35
N ALA A 284 -4.04 -23.70 -10.37
CA ALA A 284 -5.25 -22.95 -10.08
C ALA A 284 -4.95 -21.53 -9.59
N ALA A 285 -3.91 -21.37 -8.75
CA ALA A 285 -3.41 -20.05 -8.33
C ALA A 285 -3.06 -19.18 -9.54
N ALA A 286 -2.19 -19.66 -10.44
CA ALA A 286 -1.81 -18.92 -11.64
C ALA A 286 -3.01 -18.55 -12.54
N ARG A 287 -4.04 -19.42 -12.63
CA ARG A 287 -5.26 -19.09 -13.39
C ARG A 287 -6.12 -18.04 -12.71
N ARG A 288 -6.16 -18.04 -11.38
CA ARG A 288 -6.87 -17.03 -10.60
C ARG A 288 -6.15 -15.69 -10.69
N ASP A 289 -4.81 -15.67 -10.65
CA ASP A 289 -4.00 -14.48 -10.91
C ASP A 289 -4.33 -13.88 -12.29
N ALA A 290 -4.39 -14.71 -13.34
CA ALA A 290 -4.69 -14.24 -14.69
C ALA A 290 -6.12 -13.68 -14.81
N LEU A 291 -7.10 -14.29 -14.13
CA LEU A 291 -8.46 -13.76 -14.06
C LEU A 291 -8.50 -12.39 -13.39
N ALA A 292 -7.82 -12.24 -12.26
CA ALA A 292 -7.73 -10.99 -11.50
C ALA A 292 -6.97 -9.90 -12.28
N ASN A 293 -5.81 -10.23 -12.83
CA ASN A 293 -5.01 -9.35 -13.68
C ASN A 293 -5.79 -8.92 -14.93
N GLY A 294 -6.51 -9.84 -15.56
CA GLY A 294 -7.39 -9.55 -16.69
C GLY A 294 -8.46 -8.52 -16.32
N LEU A 295 -9.08 -8.64 -15.15
CA LEU A 295 -10.10 -7.73 -14.65
C LEU A 295 -9.55 -6.31 -14.45
N LEU A 296 -8.38 -6.18 -13.80
CA LEU A 296 -7.71 -4.89 -13.61
C LEU A 296 -7.26 -4.29 -14.94
N VAL A 297 -6.73 -5.12 -15.87
CA VAL A 297 -6.28 -4.66 -17.19
C VAL A 297 -7.43 -4.10 -18.03
N VAL A 298 -8.56 -4.79 -18.10
CA VAL A 298 -9.69 -4.31 -18.94
C VAL A 298 -10.40 -3.11 -18.31
N SER A 299 -10.39 -2.99 -16.98
CA SER A 299 -11.05 -1.90 -16.26
C SER A 299 -10.19 -0.65 -16.14
N ASN A 300 -8.92 -0.70 -16.56
CA ASN A 300 -7.98 0.41 -16.46
C ASN A 300 -7.89 1.23 -17.75
N GLU A 301 -8.25 2.51 -17.66
CA GLU A 301 -8.23 3.48 -18.76
C GLU A 301 -6.83 3.86 -19.25
N LYS A 302 -5.78 3.61 -18.45
CA LYS A 302 -4.38 3.83 -18.83
C LYS A 302 -3.77 2.67 -19.63
N ILE A 303 -4.53 1.61 -19.88
CA ILE A 303 -4.05 0.43 -20.62
C ILE A 303 -4.78 0.31 -21.96
N GLY A 304 -4.02 0.24 -23.05
CA GLY A 304 -4.56 0.11 -24.40
C GLY A 304 -3.64 -0.65 -25.34
N THR A 305 -4.06 -0.71 -26.61
CA THR A 305 -3.52 -1.66 -27.59
C THR A 305 -2.57 -1.03 -28.61
N GLY A 306 -2.20 0.23 -28.40
CA GLY A 306 -1.39 1.02 -29.31
C GLY A 306 -1.58 2.51 -29.07
N ARG A 307 -0.97 3.32 -29.93
CA ARG A 307 -1.19 4.78 -29.98
C ARG A 307 -1.67 5.18 -31.37
N ASP A 308 -2.59 6.13 -31.42
CA ASP A 308 -3.08 6.69 -32.67
C ASP A 308 -2.10 7.71 -33.26
N SER A 309 -2.43 8.27 -34.42
CA SER A 309 -1.59 9.26 -35.09
C SER A 309 -1.37 10.55 -34.29
N ASN A 310 -2.17 10.80 -33.26
CA ASN A 310 -2.08 11.95 -32.37
C ASN A 310 -1.35 11.61 -31.05
N GLY A 311 -0.87 10.37 -30.91
CA GLY A 311 -0.22 9.88 -29.70
C GLY A 311 -1.18 9.46 -28.58
N LYS A 312 -2.50 9.48 -28.81
CA LYS A 312 -3.48 9.04 -27.80
C LYS A 312 -3.57 7.52 -27.75
N LEU A 313 -3.83 6.97 -26.58
CA LEU A 313 -4.04 5.54 -26.38
C LEU A 313 -5.20 5.01 -27.24
N GLN A 314 -4.93 3.94 -27.98
CA GLN A 314 -5.94 3.23 -28.78
C GLN A 314 -6.62 2.17 -27.95
N SER A 315 -7.95 2.06 -28.12
CA SER A 315 -8.79 1.08 -27.42
C SER A 315 -8.47 0.98 -25.92
N PRO A 316 -8.43 2.10 -25.18
CA PRO A 316 -8.19 2.03 -23.75
C PRO A 316 -9.22 1.11 -23.09
N GLY A 317 -8.82 0.45 -22.01
CA GLY A 317 -9.75 -0.14 -21.06
C GLY A 317 -10.60 0.94 -20.38
N GLY A 318 -11.23 0.56 -19.29
CA GLY A 318 -11.95 1.49 -18.44
C GLY A 318 -13.08 0.79 -17.70
N TYR A 319 -13.58 1.44 -16.66
CA TYR A 319 -14.64 0.90 -15.81
C TYR A 319 -15.87 0.42 -16.62
N GLU A 320 -16.21 1.15 -17.70
CA GLU A 320 -17.32 0.80 -18.60
C GLU A 320 -17.09 -0.48 -19.44
N ALA A 321 -15.88 -1.03 -19.46
CA ALA A 321 -15.60 -2.32 -20.08
C ALA A 321 -16.10 -3.51 -19.24
N LEU A 322 -16.37 -3.31 -17.96
CA LEU A 322 -16.97 -4.31 -17.07
C LEU A 322 -18.47 -4.49 -17.39
N PRO A 323 -19.03 -5.70 -17.18
CA PRO A 323 -20.47 -5.90 -17.33
C PRO A 323 -21.24 -5.10 -16.27
N GLN A 324 -22.47 -4.68 -16.60
CA GLN A 324 -23.25 -3.75 -15.76
C GLN A 324 -23.49 -4.29 -14.35
N ASP A 325 -23.76 -5.59 -14.21
CA ASP A 325 -23.99 -6.24 -12.92
C ASP A 325 -22.74 -6.27 -12.02
N MET A 326 -21.54 -6.32 -12.60
CA MET A 326 -20.28 -6.17 -11.87
C MET A 326 -20.09 -4.71 -11.41
N ARG A 327 -20.39 -3.74 -12.28
CA ARG A 327 -20.38 -2.32 -11.89
C ARG A 327 -21.41 -2.02 -10.81
N ASP A 328 -22.58 -2.64 -10.87
CA ASP A 328 -23.63 -2.51 -9.86
C ASP A 328 -23.20 -3.08 -8.50
N LEU A 329 -22.44 -4.19 -8.52
CA LEU A 329 -21.84 -4.76 -7.31
C LEU A 329 -20.82 -3.80 -6.68
N VAL A 330 -19.92 -3.23 -7.48
CA VAL A 330 -18.83 -2.37 -7.00
C VAL A 330 -19.31 -0.97 -6.64
N SER A 331 -20.28 -0.40 -7.36
CA SER A 331 -20.76 0.98 -7.17
C SER A 331 -22.00 1.10 -6.27
N GLY A 332 -22.72 0.02 -6.00
CA GLY A 332 -23.93 0.07 -5.19
C GLY A 332 -23.65 0.06 -3.69
N ARG A 333 -23.81 1.20 -3.01
CA ARG A 333 -23.62 1.33 -1.55
C ARG A 333 -24.82 0.80 -0.76
N TRP A 334 -24.62 0.33 0.48
CA TRP A 334 -25.72 -0.29 1.25
C TRP A 334 -26.87 0.68 1.57
N ASN A 335 -26.55 1.95 1.81
CA ASN A 335 -27.47 3.03 2.21
C ASN A 335 -28.20 3.68 1.01
N GLU A 336 -27.81 3.36 -0.22
CA GLU A 336 -28.41 3.88 -1.46
C GLU A 336 -29.59 3.03 -1.96
N TYR A 337 -29.85 1.88 -1.34
CA TYR A 337 -30.99 1.01 -1.68
C TYR A 337 -32.02 1.00 -0.56
N ALA A 338 -33.27 1.34 -0.91
CA ALA A 338 -34.39 1.24 0.03
C ALA A 338 -34.70 -0.22 0.44
N ASP A 339 -34.52 -1.18 -0.47
CA ASP A 339 -35.01 -2.58 -0.33
C ASP A 339 -33.97 -3.58 0.21
N LEU A 340 -32.69 -3.18 0.31
CA LEU A 340 -31.67 -3.95 1.05
C LEU A 340 -32.03 -4.08 2.55
N SER A 341 -33.03 -3.33 3.03
CA SER A 341 -33.61 -3.45 4.37
C SER A 341 -34.42 -4.75 4.61
N THR A 342 -34.59 -5.62 3.61
CA THR A 342 -35.21 -6.94 3.78
C THR A 342 -34.18 -8.02 4.15
N THR A 343 -34.52 -8.83 5.16
CA THR A 343 -33.66 -9.86 5.77
C THR A 343 -33.40 -11.03 4.81
N GLY A 344 -32.35 -10.94 3.98
CA GLY A 344 -31.85 -12.04 3.14
C GLY A 344 -30.94 -11.63 1.97
N ASP A 345 -31.20 -10.50 1.33
CA ASP A 345 -30.45 -10.06 0.15
C ASP A 345 -29.13 -9.34 0.50
N GLN A 346 -29.06 -8.73 1.69
CA GLN A 346 -27.83 -8.11 2.19
C GLN A 346 -26.69 -9.13 2.44
N PRO A 347 -26.88 -10.22 3.22
CA PRO A 347 -25.82 -11.21 3.43
C PRO A 347 -25.25 -11.77 2.12
N LYS A 348 -26.11 -12.02 1.12
CA LYS A 348 -25.68 -12.48 -0.19
C LYS A 348 -24.80 -11.45 -0.90
N LYS A 349 -25.20 -10.18 -0.92
CA LYS A 349 -24.42 -9.09 -1.54
C LYS A 349 -23.06 -8.93 -0.87
N PHE A 350 -22.99 -8.97 0.46
CA PHE A 350 -21.73 -8.90 1.19
C PHE A 350 -20.82 -10.11 0.96
N ALA A 351 -21.39 -11.31 0.82
CA ALA A 351 -20.62 -12.49 0.40
C ALA A 351 -20.04 -12.31 -1.02
N GLU A 352 -20.83 -11.80 -1.97
CA GLU A 352 -20.36 -11.50 -3.33
C GLU A 352 -19.26 -10.42 -3.36
N LEU A 353 -19.39 -9.37 -2.53
CA LEU A 353 -18.36 -8.34 -2.36
C LEU A 353 -17.06 -8.90 -1.76
N THR A 354 -17.19 -9.81 -0.79
CA THR A 354 -16.03 -10.49 -0.18
C THR A 354 -15.33 -11.37 -1.22
N GLN A 355 -16.09 -12.13 -2.02
CA GLN A 355 -15.54 -12.92 -3.13
C GLN A 355 -14.86 -12.05 -4.19
N LEU A 356 -15.42 -10.86 -4.47
CA LEU A 356 -14.78 -9.90 -5.37
C LEU A 356 -13.48 -9.35 -4.76
N GLY A 357 -13.49 -8.96 -3.49
CA GLY A 357 -12.31 -8.53 -2.74
C GLY A 357 -11.19 -9.57 -2.81
N ASP A 358 -11.53 -10.83 -2.53
CA ASP A 358 -10.62 -11.97 -2.65
C ASP A 358 -10.10 -12.20 -4.07
N LEU A 359 -10.93 -11.96 -5.10
CA LEU A 359 -10.49 -12.05 -6.50
C LEU A 359 -9.49 -10.94 -6.83
N VAL A 360 -9.82 -9.68 -6.54
CA VAL A 360 -8.95 -8.55 -6.92
C VAL A 360 -7.65 -8.53 -6.11
N ALA A 361 -7.68 -9.00 -4.85
CA ALA A 361 -6.47 -9.14 -4.04
C ALA A 361 -5.49 -10.19 -4.58
N GLN A 362 -5.97 -11.13 -5.39
CA GLN A 362 -5.14 -12.11 -6.09
C GLN A 362 -4.35 -11.49 -7.26
N ALA A 363 -4.74 -10.32 -7.74
CA ALA A 363 -4.01 -9.64 -8.80
C ALA A 363 -2.59 -9.28 -8.35
N ASP A 364 -1.65 -9.30 -9.29
CA ASP A 364 -0.26 -8.91 -9.04
C ASP A 364 -0.21 -7.54 -8.33
N PRO A 365 0.56 -7.41 -7.22
CA PRO A 365 0.60 -6.19 -6.43
C PRO A 365 1.02 -4.95 -7.24
N ASP A 366 1.78 -5.13 -8.33
CA ASP A 366 2.29 -4.04 -9.16
C ASP A 366 1.31 -3.65 -10.30
N ILE A 367 0.12 -4.25 -10.35
CA ILE A 367 -0.95 -3.87 -11.29
C ILE A 367 -1.96 -2.98 -10.56
N PRO A 368 -1.93 -1.65 -10.76
CA PRO A 368 -2.93 -0.76 -10.20
C PRO A 368 -4.26 -0.87 -10.97
N PRO A 369 -5.41 -0.68 -10.31
CA PRO A 369 -6.67 -0.50 -11.00
C PRO A 369 -6.68 0.81 -11.80
N GLY A 370 -7.64 0.95 -12.73
CA GLY A 370 -7.97 2.27 -13.29
C GLY A 370 -8.49 3.22 -12.22
N LYS A 371 -8.44 4.54 -12.45
CA LYS A 371 -8.86 5.57 -11.50
C LYS A 371 -10.30 5.33 -11.03
N THR A 372 -11.22 5.08 -11.96
CA THR A 372 -12.64 4.87 -11.61
C THR A 372 -12.85 3.59 -10.81
N MET A 373 -12.22 2.49 -11.20
CA MET A 373 -12.31 1.24 -10.46
C MET A 373 -11.70 1.41 -9.05
N GLY A 374 -10.56 2.11 -8.92
CA GLY A 374 -9.91 2.40 -7.65
C GLY A 374 -10.81 3.21 -6.70
N VAL A 375 -11.38 4.31 -7.19
CA VAL A 375 -12.33 5.14 -6.43
C VAL A 375 -13.52 4.30 -5.96
N GLU A 376 -14.13 3.53 -6.85
CA GLU A 376 -15.34 2.79 -6.53
C GLU A 376 -15.08 1.62 -5.56
N MET A 377 -13.95 0.92 -5.67
CA MET A 377 -13.53 -0.12 -4.71
C MET A 377 -13.27 0.47 -3.33
N SER A 378 -12.54 1.58 -3.21
CA SER A 378 -12.28 2.21 -1.91
C SER A 378 -13.56 2.73 -1.26
N ARG A 379 -14.44 3.38 -2.04
CA ARG A 379 -15.77 3.80 -1.56
C ARG A 379 -16.64 2.61 -1.14
N GLN A 380 -16.54 1.48 -1.84
CA GLN A 380 -17.28 0.27 -1.50
C GLN A 380 -16.73 -0.39 -0.24
N ALA A 381 -15.41 -0.41 -0.05
CA ALA A 381 -14.79 -0.86 1.19
C ALA A 381 -15.29 -0.04 2.39
N ALA A 382 -15.29 1.29 2.27
CA ALA A 382 -15.85 2.19 3.29
C ALA A 382 -17.34 1.89 3.56
N SER A 383 -18.15 1.69 2.51
CA SER A 383 -19.56 1.30 2.66
C SER A 383 -19.73 -0.02 3.39
N MET A 384 -18.86 -1.00 3.12
CA MET A 384 -18.95 -2.31 3.76
C MET A 384 -18.71 -2.21 5.26
N VAL A 385 -17.69 -1.46 5.68
CA VAL A 385 -17.36 -1.30 7.11
C VAL A 385 -18.37 -0.41 7.85
N ASP A 386 -18.81 0.68 7.23
CA ASP A 386 -19.83 1.60 7.79
C ASP A 386 -21.14 0.87 8.12
N TYR A 387 -21.54 -0.09 7.28
CA TYR A 387 -22.72 -0.91 7.56
C TYR A 387 -22.63 -1.63 8.91
N PHE A 388 -21.50 -2.28 9.21
CA PHE A 388 -21.33 -3.01 10.48
C PHE A 388 -21.18 -2.05 11.66
N ASP A 389 -20.40 -0.99 11.50
CA ASP A 389 -20.18 0.02 12.54
C ASP A 389 -21.51 0.69 12.96
N SER A 390 -22.48 0.81 12.04
CA SER A 390 -23.81 1.37 12.31
C SER A 390 -24.67 0.56 13.30
N PHE A 391 -24.36 -0.73 13.54
CA PHE A 391 -25.08 -1.57 14.51
C PHE A 391 -24.38 -1.66 15.88
N GLY A 392 -23.18 -1.10 16.04
CA GLY A 392 -22.42 -1.09 17.29
C GLY A 392 -22.17 -2.51 17.82
N GLU A 393 -22.46 -2.76 19.10
CA GLU A 393 -22.29 -4.09 19.72
C GLU A 393 -23.35 -5.13 19.30
N SER A 394 -24.35 -4.72 18.52
CA SER A 394 -25.42 -5.62 18.05
C SER A 394 -25.12 -6.12 16.64
N TRP A 395 -25.41 -7.39 16.37
CA TRP A 395 -25.23 -7.94 15.03
C TRP A 395 -26.38 -7.58 14.10
N PRO A 396 -26.11 -7.21 12.84
CA PRO A 396 -27.16 -7.11 11.84
C PRO A 396 -27.86 -8.48 11.70
N PRO A 397 -29.21 -8.52 11.59
CA PRO A 397 -29.92 -9.80 11.49
C PRO A 397 -29.46 -10.62 10.28
N GLY A 398 -29.07 -11.87 10.51
CA GLY A 398 -28.66 -12.80 9.46
C GLY A 398 -27.15 -12.96 9.28
N TYR A 399 -26.33 -12.34 10.14
CA TYR A 399 -24.88 -12.48 10.16
C TYR A 399 -24.39 -13.22 11.42
N THR A 400 -23.23 -13.85 11.30
CA THR A 400 -22.46 -14.51 12.36
C THR A 400 -21.12 -13.79 12.59
N GLU A 401 -20.42 -14.12 13.67
CA GLU A 401 -19.08 -13.59 13.96
C GLU A 401 -18.05 -13.97 12.87
N ASP A 402 -18.20 -15.15 12.24
CA ASP A 402 -17.33 -15.56 11.12
C ASP A 402 -17.58 -14.70 9.86
N ASP A 403 -18.81 -14.19 9.68
CA ASP A 403 -19.15 -13.33 8.54
C ASP A 403 -18.53 -11.93 8.68
N GLU A 404 -18.43 -11.41 9.91
CA GLU A 404 -17.80 -10.10 10.17
C GLU A 404 -16.34 -10.10 9.71
N LYS A 405 -15.55 -11.07 10.13
CA LYS A 405 -14.13 -11.19 9.74
C LYS A 405 -13.99 -11.36 8.23
N ALA A 406 -14.86 -12.15 7.60
CA ALA A 406 -14.84 -12.33 6.16
C ALA A 406 -15.11 -11.00 5.43
N ILE A 407 -16.08 -10.23 5.91
CA ILE A 407 -16.46 -8.95 5.31
C ILE A 407 -15.40 -7.88 5.56
N GLU A 408 -14.81 -7.82 6.76
CA GLU A 408 -13.71 -6.89 7.05
C GLU A 408 -12.50 -7.20 6.16
N ASN A 409 -12.13 -8.48 6.01
CA ASN A 409 -11.08 -8.90 5.08
C ASN A 409 -11.44 -8.53 3.63
N GLY A 410 -12.69 -8.73 3.21
CA GLY A 410 -13.17 -8.32 1.89
C GLY A 410 -13.06 -6.81 1.67
N ALA A 411 -13.43 -6.01 2.68
CA ALA A 411 -13.31 -4.55 2.65
C ALA A 411 -11.85 -4.10 2.62
N SER A 412 -10.97 -4.68 3.45
CA SER A 412 -9.53 -4.41 3.44
C SER A 412 -8.91 -4.78 2.08
N ASN A 413 -9.29 -5.91 1.48
CA ASN A 413 -8.85 -6.30 0.14
C ASN A 413 -9.27 -5.30 -0.94
N LEU A 414 -10.54 -4.87 -0.94
CA LEU A 414 -11.03 -3.85 -1.88
C LEU A 414 -10.33 -2.50 -1.69
N LEU A 415 -10.15 -2.07 -0.43
CA LEU A 415 -9.45 -0.84 -0.10
C LEU A 415 -7.98 -0.91 -0.54
N SER A 416 -7.28 -2.00 -0.21
CA SER A 416 -5.86 -2.17 -0.54
C SER A 416 -5.62 -2.19 -2.04
N VAL A 417 -6.46 -2.89 -2.82
CA VAL A 417 -6.32 -2.87 -4.29
C VAL A 417 -6.73 -1.51 -4.86
N GLY A 418 -7.80 -0.90 -4.35
CA GLY A 418 -8.23 0.44 -4.74
C GLY A 418 -7.14 1.49 -4.53
N ALA A 419 -6.45 1.38 -3.40
CA ALA A 419 -5.40 2.29 -2.98
C ALA A 419 -4.09 2.17 -3.79
N ARG A 420 -3.94 1.18 -4.67
CA ARG A 420 -2.78 1.09 -5.58
C ARG A 420 -2.75 2.20 -6.64
N ASN A 421 -3.87 2.91 -6.85
CA ASN A 421 -3.95 3.99 -7.83
C ASN A 421 -3.89 5.36 -7.15
N PHE A 422 -2.77 6.07 -7.33
CA PHE A 422 -2.52 7.36 -6.68
C PHE A 422 -3.49 8.48 -7.12
N GLU A 423 -4.02 8.44 -8.35
CA GLU A 423 -5.02 9.42 -8.81
C GLU A 423 -6.38 9.18 -8.18
N ALA A 424 -6.74 7.92 -7.91
CA ALA A 424 -7.93 7.57 -7.14
C ALA A 424 -7.77 8.04 -5.69
N ASN A 425 -6.62 7.78 -5.08
CA ASN A 425 -6.29 8.20 -3.73
C ASN A 425 -6.37 9.71 -3.56
N ALA A 426 -5.70 10.47 -4.44
CA ALA A 426 -5.74 11.92 -4.43
C ALA A 426 -7.17 12.46 -4.59
N ALA A 427 -7.99 11.83 -5.44
CA ALA A 427 -9.39 12.23 -5.62
C ALA A 427 -10.27 11.94 -4.40
N LEU A 428 -10.05 10.80 -3.72
CA LEU A 428 -10.76 10.45 -2.50
C LEU A 428 -10.39 11.38 -1.34
N LEU A 429 -9.10 11.70 -1.19
CA LEU A 429 -8.59 12.54 -0.11
C LEU A 429 -8.88 14.03 -0.31
N SER A 430 -8.93 14.53 -1.55
CA SER A 430 -9.30 15.93 -1.82
C SER A 430 -10.81 16.14 -1.98
N GLY A 431 -11.53 15.10 -2.41
CA GLY A 431 -12.90 15.21 -2.91
C GLY A 431 -12.99 15.82 -4.32
N GLU A 432 -11.85 16.15 -4.95
CA GLU A 432 -11.78 16.73 -6.29
C GLU A 432 -11.48 15.68 -7.37
N GLY A 433 -11.93 15.92 -8.59
CA GLY A 433 -11.57 15.06 -9.73
C GLY A 433 -12.12 13.63 -9.65
N LEU A 434 -13.17 13.40 -8.84
CA LEU A 434 -13.87 12.13 -8.77
C LEU A 434 -14.58 11.82 -10.10
N PRO A 435 -14.57 10.56 -10.55
CA PRO A 435 -15.25 10.14 -11.77
C PRO A 435 -16.77 10.19 -11.61
N GLU A 436 -17.47 10.58 -12.67
CA GLU A 436 -18.93 10.43 -12.73
C GLU A 436 -19.28 8.98 -13.10
N VAL A 437 -19.91 8.26 -12.17
CA VAL A 437 -20.37 6.88 -12.39
C VAL A 437 -21.89 6.87 -12.44
N ALA A 438 -22.45 6.31 -13.51
CA ALA A 438 -23.88 6.05 -13.57
C ALA A 438 -24.21 4.98 -12.53
N GLY A 439 -25.08 5.33 -11.58
CA GLY A 439 -25.47 4.38 -10.54
C GLY A 439 -26.22 3.16 -11.10
N PRO A 440 -26.40 2.12 -10.26
CA PRO A 440 -27.00 0.86 -10.66
C PRO A 440 -28.36 1.01 -11.33
N SER A 441 -28.64 0.13 -12.29
CA SER A 441 -29.93 0.11 -12.98
C SER A 441 -31.05 -0.12 -11.95
N PRO A 442 -32.16 0.63 -11.99
CA PRO A 442 -33.27 0.49 -11.03
C PRO A 442 -34.05 -0.81 -11.26
N ALA A 443 -33.43 -1.95 -10.94
CA ALA A 443 -34.05 -3.26 -10.91
C ALA A 443 -34.23 -3.65 -9.43
N ALA A 444 -35.47 -3.56 -8.96
CA ALA A 444 -35.96 -3.89 -7.61
C ALA A 444 -35.33 -3.10 -6.45
N GLY A 445 -35.78 -1.86 -6.30
CA GLY A 445 -35.44 -0.95 -5.21
C GLY A 445 -35.38 0.48 -5.70
N GLU A 446 -35.88 1.43 -4.91
CA GLU A 446 -35.65 2.86 -5.20
C GLU A 446 -34.18 3.17 -4.92
N TYR A 447 -33.33 3.12 -5.96
CA TYR A 447 -31.92 3.52 -5.89
C TYR A 447 -31.82 5.04 -5.72
N LYS A 448 -31.14 5.48 -4.65
CA LYS A 448 -30.97 6.88 -4.27
C LYS A 448 -29.48 7.18 -4.06
N PRO A 449 -28.74 7.51 -5.14
CA PRO A 449 -27.31 7.78 -5.03
C PRO A 449 -27.07 8.97 -4.11
N GLN A 450 -26.10 8.85 -3.22
CA GLN A 450 -25.62 9.97 -2.42
C GLN A 450 -24.38 10.59 -3.09
N PRO A 451 -24.23 11.93 -3.07
CA PRO A 451 -22.99 12.54 -3.49
C PRO A 451 -21.85 12.05 -2.58
N PHE A 452 -20.65 11.91 -3.14
CA PHE A 452 -19.48 11.58 -2.34
C PHE A 452 -19.24 12.66 -1.29
N ASN A 453 -18.98 12.23 -0.07
CA ASN A 453 -18.62 13.06 1.07
C ASN A 453 -17.24 12.64 1.56
N ARG A 454 -16.23 13.49 1.35
CA ARG A 454 -14.85 13.23 1.73
C ARG A 454 -14.72 12.95 3.21
N ASP A 455 -15.31 13.78 4.07
CA ASP A 455 -15.08 13.70 5.51
C ASP A 455 -15.79 12.49 6.11
N GLU A 456 -16.94 12.09 5.56
CA GLU A 456 -17.61 10.83 5.91
C GLU A 456 -16.74 9.63 5.50
N PHE A 457 -16.23 9.63 4.27
CA PHE A 457 -15.28 8.59 3.82
C PHE A 457 -14.04 8.51 4.73
N ALA A 458 -13.43 9.66 5.03
CA ALA A 458 -12.26 9.75 5.90
C ALA A 458 -12.57 9.26 7.33
N ALA A 459 -13.71 9.68 7.91
CA ALA A 459 -14.14 9.22 9.22
C ALA A 459 -14.41 7.71 9.25
N THR A 460 -14.97 7.14 8.19
CA THR A 460 -15.19 5.69 8.10
C THR A 460 -13.89 4.91 7.95
N VAL A 461 -12.97 5.36 7.10
CA VAL A 461 -11.73 4.62 6.80
C VAL A 461 -10.66 4.82 7.88
N PHE A 462 -10.43 6.05 8.33
CA PHE A 462 -9.38 6.38 9.30
C PHE A 462 -9.89 6.43 10.75
N GLY A 463 -11.21 6.43 10.95
CA GLY A 463 -11.85 6.49 12.26
C GLY A 463 -12.14 5.14 12.91
N ARG A 464 -11.63 4.03 12.34
CA ARG A 464 -11.80 2.66 12.83
C ARG A 464 -10.48 1.92 13.06
N GLU A 465 -10.54 0.85 13.84
CA GLU A 465 -9.47 -0.14 13.96
C GLU A 465 -9.58 -1.16 12.82
N TRP A 466 -8.47 -1.45 12.16
CA TRP A 466 -8.37 -2.45 11.10
C TRP A 466 -7.55 -3.64 11.59
N SER A 467 -7.99 -4.84 11.24
CA SER A 467 -7.27 -6.08 11.51
C SER A 467 -5.89 -6.21 10.83
N ASP A 468 -5.59 -5.36 9.85
CA ASP A 468 -4.30 -5.28 9.15
C ASP A 468 -3.38 -4.17 9.69
N ASP A 469 -3.60 -3.74 10.93
CA ASP A 469 -2.89 -2.64 11.60
C ASP A 469 -3.01 -1.28 10.87
N GLY A 470 -4.01 -1.14 10.00
CA GLY A 470 -4.30 0.04 9.17
C GLY A 470 -3.50 0.11 7.88
N LYS A 471 -2.89 -1.00 7.44
CA LYS A 471 -2.07 -1.04 6.23
C LYS A 471 -2.85 -0.62 4.98
N ALA A 472 -4.05 -1.16 4.76
CA ALA A 472 -4.86 -0.79 3.60
C ALA A 472 -5.29 0.69 3.63
N ALA A 473 -5.58 1.24 4.81
CA ALA A 473 -5.90 2.66 4.97
C ALA A 473 -4.69 3.56 4.71
N ALA A 474 -3.51 3.18 5.20
CA ALA A 474 -2.26 3.91 5.01
C ALA A 474 -1.89 4.08 3.52
N GLN A 475 -2.21 3.07 2.68
CA GLN A 475 -1.96 3.09 1.23
C GLN A 475 -2.64 4.26 0.50
N LEU A 476 -3.68 4.87 1.08
CA LEU A 476 -4.31 6.05 0.50
C LEU A 476 -3.35 7.26 0.45
N PHE A 477 -2.35 7.35 1.32
CA PHE A 477 -1.49 8.52 1.40
C PHE A 477 0.02 8.22 1.50
N ASP A 478 0.43 7.00 1.82
CA ASP A 478 1.85 6.61 2.01
C ASP A 478 2.74 6.87 0.78
N TRP A 479 2.21 6.67 -0.42
CA TRP A 479 2.86 6.91 -1.71
C TRP A 479 3.39 8.35 -1.83
N THR A 480 2.75 9.31 -1.17
CA THR A 480 3.22 10.70 -1.19
C THR A 480 4.60 10.89 -0.53
N ALA A 481 5.06 9.92 0.27
CA ALA A 481 6.38 9.94 0.88
C ALA A 481 7.51 9.75 -0.15
N THR A 482 7.32 8.88 -1.14
CA THR A 482 8.33 8.56 -2.16
C THR A 482 8.17 9.40 -3.42
N GLU A 483 6.92 9.63 -3.83
CA GLU A 483 6.63 10.21 -5.15
C GLU A 483 6.82 11.73 -5.21
N SER A 484 6.75 12.45 -4.09
CA SER A 484 6.78 13.92 -4.04
C SER A 484 8.06 14.59 -4.55
N HIS A 485 9.12 13.81 -4.79
CA HIS A 485 10.44 14.29 -5.20
C HIS A 485 10.89 13.79 -6.56
N GLU A 486 10.08 12.99 -7.25
CA GLU A 486 10.46 12.41 -8.53
C GLU A 486 10.67 13.51 -9.59
N THR A 487 11.80 13.47 -10.29
CA THR A 487 12.13 14.41 -11.36
C THR A 487 12.27 13.72 -12.72
N GLY A 488 11.72 14.34 -13.76
CA GLY A 488 11.89 13.91 -15.14
C GLY A 488 13.29 14.20 -15.71
N PRO A 489 13.56 13.80 -16.97
CA PRO A 489 14.84 14.02 -17.64
C PRO A 489 15.25 15.49 -17.79
N ASP A 490 14.31 16.43 -17.67
CA ASP A 490 14.53 17.87 -17.71
C ASP A 490 14.88 18.47 -16.33
N GLY A 491 14.97 17.64 -15.29
CA GLY A 491 15.27 18.03 -13.91
C GLY A 491 14.11 18.70 -13.19
N LYS A 492 12.89 18.68 -13.75
CA LYS A 492 11.67 19.18 -13.11
C LYS A 492 10.87 18.05 -12.50
N LEU A 493 10.03 18.39 -11.52
CA LEU A 493 9.10 17.43 -10.92
C LEU A 493 8.19 16.79 -11.99
N THR A 494 7.95 15.49 -11.85
CA THR A 494 6.96 14.77 -12.65
C THR A 494 5.54 15.21 -12.30
N GLU A 495 4.55 14.93 -13.16
CA GLU A 495 3.14 15.19 -12.85
C GLU A 495 2.68 14.43 -11.60
N GLN A 496 3.23 13.23 -11.40
CA GLN A 496 3.00 12.41 -10.20
C GLN A 496 3.58 13.05 -8.94
N ALA A 497 4.80 13.60 -9.02
CA ALA A 497 5.38 14.34 -7.89
C ALA A 497 4.58 15.60 -7.54
N ILE A 498 4.06 16.30 -8.55
CA ILE A 498 3.15 17.44 -8.36
C ILE A 498 1.85 16.99 -7.69
N LEU A 499 1.27 15.87 -8.11
CA LEU A 499 0.07 15.29 -7.50
C LEU A 499 0.33 14.91 -6.04
N ALA A 500 1.44 14.22 -5.75
CA ALA A 500 1.84 13.86 -4.38
C ALA A 500 1.95 15.10 -3.48
N ARG A 501 2.65 16.14 -3.96
CA ARG A 501 2.79 17.42 -3.24
C ARG A 501 1.45 18.10 -2.99
N ARG A 502 0.53 18.07 -3.94
CA ARG A 502 -0.84 18.55 -3.76
C ARG A 502 -1.58 17.73 -2.70
N THR A 503 -1.51 16.40 -2.77
CA THR A 503 -2.15 15.51 -1.79
C THR A 503 -1.62 15.73 -0.37
N ILE A 504 -0.31 16.01 -0.19
CA ILE A 504 0.25 16.35 1.13
C ILE A 504 -0.43 17.60 1.73
N ALA A 505 -0.78 18.59 0.90
CA ALA A 505 -1.48 19.79 1.35
C ALA A 505 -2.93 19.52 1.81
N GLU A 506 -3.53 18.40 1.39
CA GLU A 506 -4.89 18.00 1.78
C GLU A 506 -4.92 17.21 3.09
N LEU A 507 -3.79 16.60 3.51
CA LEU A 507 -3.74 15.76 4.72
C LEU A 507 -4.20 16.48 6.00
N PRO A 508 -3.89 17.77 6.23
CA PRO A 508 -4.48 18.51 7.34
C PRO A 508 -6.00 18.50 7.36
N GLU A 509 -6.67 18.64 6.21
CA GLU A 509 -8.14 18.62 6.16
C GLU A 509 -8.73 17.25 6.47
N VAL A 510 -7.97 16.18 6.21
CA VAL A 510 -8.37 14.78 6.42
C VAL A 510 -8.07 14.28 7.84
N PHE A 511 -7.05 14.83 8.50
CA PHE A 511 -6.58 14.30 9.78
C PHE A 511 -6.65 15.28 10.95
N THR A 512 -6.70 16.58 10.68
CA THR A 512 -6.55 17.61 11.71
C THR A 512 -7.76 18.55 11.73
N PRO A 513 -8.14 19.08 12.90
CA PRO A 513 -9.16 20.10 12.97
C PRO A 513 -8.60 21.44 12.50
N MET A 514 -9.43 22.31 11.94
CA MET A 514 -9.00 23.67 11.60
C MET A 514 -8.64 24.46 12.86
N HIS A 515 -7.61 25.29 12.75
CA HIS A 515 -7.25 26.27 13.77
C HIS A 515 -8.31 27.39 13.83
N ASP A 516 -8.71 27.80 15.05
CA ASP A 516 -9.45 29.05 15.23
C ASP A 516 -8.47 30.24 15.13
N PRO A 517 -8.52 31.06 14.07
CA PRO A 517 -7.55 32.13 13.84
C PRO A 517 -7.61 33.23 14.92
N ASP A 518 -8.67 33.29 15.73
CA ASP A 518 -8.79 34.21 16.85
C ASP A 518 -8.27 33.60 18.18
N SER A 519 -7.82 32.34 18.18
CA SER A 519 -7.30 31.65 19.35
C SER A 519 -5.79 31.91 19.54
N PRO A 520 -5.37 32.58 20.61
CA PRO A 520 -3.96 32.86 20.87
C PRO A 520 -3.10 31.61 21.15
N ASP A 521 -3.73 30.47 21.44
CA ASP A 521 -3.07 29.23 21.86
C ASP A 521 -3.14 28.10 20.81
N GLY A 522 -3.54 28.41 19.57
CA GLY A 522 -3.61 27.36 18.53
C GLY A 522 -4.86 26.47 18.61
N ALA A 523 -5.83 26.79 19.49
CA ALA A 523 -6.93 25.88 19.80
C ALA A 523 -7.75 25.48 18.54
N PRO A 524 -8.16 24.20 18.43
CA PRO A 524 -9.15 23.74 17.45
C PRO A 524 -10.41 24.60 17.45
N SER A 525 -10.99 24.85 16.28
CA SER A 525 -12.30 25.49 16.19
C SER A 525 -13.38 24.55 16.77
N VAL A 526 -13.91 24.89 17.95
CA VAL A 526 -14.79 24.00 18.73
C VAL A 526 -16.29 24.05 18.36
N HIS A 527 -16.71 24.98 17.49
CA HIS A 527 -18.14 25.24 17.21
C HIS A 527 -18.42 25.71 15.77
N ARG A 528 -18.34 24.80 14.79
CA ARG A 528 -18.87 25.11 13.46
C ARG A 528 -19.68 23.93 12.90
N GLY A 529 -20.92 24.21 12.51
CA GLY A 529 -21.72 23.26 11.73
C GLY A 529 -21.21 23.24 10.30
N GLY A 530 -20.64 22.11 9.88
CA GLY A 530 -20.07 21.88 8.56
C GLY A 530 -19.31 20.55 8.47
N LEU A 531 -18.98 20.15 7.25
CA LEU A 531 -18.25 18.94 6.85
C LEU A 531 -16.72 19.10 7.13
N GLN A 532 -16.30 19.27 8.39
CA GLN A 532 -14.89 19.48 8.76
C GLN A 532 -14.61 18.83 10.13
N ILE A 533 -13.38 18.38 10.36
CA ILE A 533 -12.98 17.65 11.58
C ILE A 533 -13.02 18.57 12.79
N ASP A 534 -13.80 18.20 13.81
CA ASP A 534 -13.82 18.91 15.09
C ASP A 534 -12.81 18.32 16.09
N ALA A 535 -12.73 18.93 17.27
CA ALA A 535 -11.76 18.55 18.29
C ALA A 535 -12.01 17.15 18.89
N ASP A 536 -13.27 16.71 18.94
CA ASP A 536 -13.62 15.37 19.42
C ASP A 536 -13.26 14.31 18.36
N ALA A 537 -13.45 14.63 17.08
CA ALA A 537 -13.00 13.83 15.94
C ALA A 537 -11.46 13.70 15.87
N PHE A 538 -10.71 14.77 16.15
CA PHE A 538 -9.23 14.68 16.22
C PHE A 538 -8.75 13.74 17.35
N LYS A 539 -9.39 13.80 18.53
CA LYS A 539 -9.11 12.86 19.61
C LYS A 539 -9.42 11.42 19.19
N ASN A 540 -10.44 11.19 18.37
CA ASN A 540 -10.69 9.88 17.78
C ASN A 540 -9.58 9.47 16.80
N ASN A 541 -9.18 10.35 15.88
CA ASN A 541 -8.05 10.08 14.97
C ASN A 541 -6.79 9.69 15.73
N ALA A 542 -6.45 10.39 16.82
CA ALA A 542 -5.31 10.04 17.66
C ALA A 542 -5.38 8.62 18.22
N LYS A 543 -6.58 8.18 18.69
CA LYS A 543 -6.79 6.80 19.14
C LYS A 543 -6.63 5.81 18.00
N MET A 544 -7.17 6.12 16.83
CA MET A 544 -7.14 5.23 15.68
C MET A 544 -5.74 5.09 15.09
N PHE A 545 -4.94 6.16 15.06
CA PHE A 545 -3.52 6.08 14.69
C PHE A 545 -2.71 5.26 15.72
N ALA A 546 -3.04 5.33 17.01
CA ALA A 546 -2.42 4.49 18.02
C ALA A 546 -2.83 3.01 17.92
N ALA A 547 -4.06 2.72 17.51
CA ALA A 547 -4.57 1.36 17.30
C ALA A 547 -4.09 0.75 15.96
N ASN A 548 -3.79 1.59 14.97
CA ASN A 548 -3.35 1.20 13.63
C ASN A 548 -1.94 1.76 13.32
N PRO A 549 -0.88 1.11 13.81
CA PRO A 549 0.47 1.65 13.74
C PRO A 549 1.00 1.88 12.31
N GLU A 550 0.48 1.20 11.29
CA GLU A 550 0.90 1.44 9.90
C GLU A 550 0.45 2.80 9.37
N MET A 551 -0.67 3.35 9.87
CA MET A 551 -1.08 4.73 9.53
C MET A 551 -0.08 5.76 10.09
N SER A 552 0.37 5.57 11.33
CA SER A 552 1.41 6.42 11.93
C SER A 552 2.75 6.28 11.22
N ASN A 553 3.15 5.06 10.87
CA ASN A 553 4.38 4.80 10.12
C ASN A 553 4.35 5.50 8.76
N ALA A 554 3.27 5.35 8.00
CA ALA A 554 3.08 6.02 6.72
C ALA A 554 3.13 7.54 6.87
N LEU A 555 2.42 8.10 7.87
CA LEU A 555 2.41 9.56 8.06
C LEU A 555 3.79 10.07 8.49
N ALA A 556 4.52 9.30 9.29
CA ALA A 556 5.91 9.61 9.65
C ALA A 556 6.85 9.57 8.44
N GLN A 557 6.65 8.64 7.49
CA GLN A 557 7.41 8.62 6.24
C GLN A 557 7.08 9.83 5.37
N VAL A 558 5.80 10.18 5.22
CA VAL A 558 5.36 11.37 4.47
C VAL A 558 5.95 12.64 5.07
N MET A 559 5.78 12.85 6.38
CA MET A 559 6.33 14.02 7.06
C MET A 559 7.87 13.99 7.06
N GLY A 560 8.49 12.83 7.24
CA GLY A 560 9.94 12.69 7.28
C GLY A 560 10.62 12.93 5.94
N SER A 561 10.02 12.53 4.82
CA SER A 561 10.59 12.79 3.49
C SER A 561 10.27 14.18 2.95
N ASN A 562 9.26 14.85 3.50
CA ASN A 562 8.80 16.18 3.09
C ASN A 562 9.04 17.25 4.18
N ILE A 563 10.16 17.17 4.91
CA ILE A 563 10.52 18.16 5.95
C ILE A 563 10.50 19.60 5.42
N ASP A 564 10.81 19.82 4.14
CA ASP A 564 10.76 21.14 3.50
C ASP A 564 9.40 21.83 3.60
N THR A 565 8.31 21.06 3.71
CA THR A 565 6.94 21.59 3.72
C THR A 565 6.52 22.18 5.06
N TYR A 566 7.26 21.92 6.15
CA TYR A 566 6.93 22.40 7.50
C TYR A 566 8.13 22.76 8.39
N ALA A 567 9.37 22.59 7.93
CA ALA A 567 10.57 22.97 8.70
C ALA A 567 10.63 24.48 8.98
N ARG A 568 9.96 25.29 8.15
CA ARG A 568 9.84 26.73 8.31
C ARG A 568 8.43 27.08 8.75
N ASP A 569 8.30 28.25 9.37
CA ASP A 569 6.99 28.77 9.73
C ASP A 569 6.25 29.29 8.49
N PHE A 570 5.23 28.54 8.09
CA PHE A 570 4.27 28.94 7.07
C PHE A 570 2.99 29.43 7.74
N GLY A 571 2.43 30.53 7.22
CA GLY A 571 1.22 31.14 7.78
C GLY A 571 -0.09 30.48 7.32
N ASN A 572 -0.02 29.55 6.38
CA ASN A 572 -1.17 28.82 5.86
C ASN A 572 -0.71 27.52 5.18
N THR A 573 -1.57 26.51 5.22
CA THR A 573 -1.41 25.32 4.36
C THR A 573 -1.84 25.65 2.95
N ALA A 574 -1.00 25.30 1.96
CA ALA A 574 -1.30 25.46 0.55
C ALA A 574 -0.34 24.66 -0.34
N PHE A 575 -0.84 24.30 -1.52
CA PHE A 575 0.00 23.95 -2.67
C PHE A 575 0.16 25.16 -3.60
N LEU A 576 1.40 25.57 -3.85
CA LEU A 576 1.75 26.73 -4.68
C LEU A 576 2.03 26.31 -6.13
N GLU A 577 1.03 26.38 -7.00
CA GLU A 577 1.10 26.00 -8.43
C GLU A 577 2.28 26.64 -9.20
N GLY A 578 2.73 27.84 -8.80
CA GLY A 578 3.81 28.55 -9.47
C GLY A 578 5.21 28.00 -9.17
N SER A 579 5.39 27.40 -7.98
CA SER A 579 6.67 26.84 -7.51
C SER A 579 6.63 25.33 -7.31
N ASN A 580 5.46 24.69 -7.44
CA ASN A 580 5.20 23.31 -7.04
C ASN A 580 5.63 23.02 -5.59
N GLU A 581 5.51 24.02 -4.72
CA GLU A 581 5.87 23.94 -3.31
C GLU A 581 4.64 23.63 -2.47
N THR A 582 4.78 22.69 -1.55
CA THR A 582 3.77 22.42 -0.52
C THR A 582 4.18 23.11 0.76
N GLN A 583 3.24 23.83 1.35
CA GLN A 583 3.41 24.50 2.63
C GLN A 583 2.37 23.95 3.59
N LEU A 584 2.79 23.58 4.80
CA LEU A 584 1.92 23.19 5.89
C LEU A 584 2.01 24.25 6.98
N GLU A 585 0.87 24.75 7.43
CA GLU A 585 0.79 25.62 8.59
C GLU A 585 1.39 24.93 9.82
N THR A 586 2.14 25.68 10.64
CA THR A 586 2.86 25.14 11.81
C THR A 586 1.97 24.31 12.74
N ILE A 587 0.73 24.77 13.00
CA ILE A 587 -0.21 24.08 13.90
C ILE A 587 -0.69 22.75 13.30
N GLU A 588 -1.05 22.75 12.01
CA GLU A 588 -1.51 21.56 11.31
C GLU A 588 -0.38 20.54 11.17
N ALA A 589 0.83 20.99 10.82
CA ALA A 589 2.02 20.16 10.79
C ALA A 589 2.31 19.54 12.17
N ASN A 590 2.16 20.29 13.27
CA ASN A 590 2.36 19.74 14.63
C ASN A 590 1.35 18.64 14.96
N ARG A 591 0.10 18.77 14.49
CA ARG A 591 -0.92 17.74 14.67
C ARG A 591 -0.64 16.50 13.84
N LEU A 592 -0.17 16.66 12.60
CA LEU A 592 0.29 15.54 11.79
C LEU A 592 1.51 14.84 12.40
N LEU A 593 2.50 15.59 12.93
CA LEU A 593 3.64 15.02 13.66
C LEU A 593 3.19 14.23 14.89
N PHE A 594 2.18 14.72 15.62
CA PHE A 594 1.60 14.01 16.77
C PHE A 594 0.92 12.69 16.37
N LEU A 595 0.19 12.66 15.26
CA LEU A 595 -0.42 11.44 14.72
C LEU A 595 0.65 10.45 14.19
N ALA A 596 1.65 10.95 13.48
CA ALA A 596 2.80 10.18 13.02
C ALA A 596 3.61 9.57 14.17
N SER A 597 3.62 10.24 15.33
CA SER A 597 4.31 9.79 16.54
C SER A 597 3.54 8.75 17.36
N GLN A 598 2.35 8.29 16.92
CA GLN A 598 1.59 7.27 17.64
C GLN A 598 2.16 5.84 17.47
N SER A 599 3.29 5.66 16.80
CA SER A 599 4.02 4.39 16.77
C SER A 599 5.49 4.58 17.11
N ASP A 600 6.14 3.56 17.66
CA ASP A 600 7.58 3.56 17.92
C ASP A 600 8.39 3.79 16.63
N GLN A 601 8.01 3.09 15.57
CA GLN A 601 8.66 3.21 14.26
C GLN A 601 8.41 4.58 13.63
N GLY A 602 7.24 5.18 13.83
CA GLY A 602 6.94 6.54 13.39
C GLY A 602 7.81 7.58 14.08
N ARG A 603 7.94 7.50 15.41
CA ARG A 603 8.86 8.34 16.21
C ARG A 603 10.31 8.20 15.73
N MET A 604 10.78 6.97 15.52
CA MET A 604 12.13 6.71 15.02
C MET A 604 12.34 7.28 13.61
N THR A 605 11.35 7.15 12.73
CA THR A 605 11.42 7.66 11.35
C THR A 605 11.53 9.18 11.34
N LEU A 606 10.71 9.88 12.11
CA LEU A 606 10.78 11.34 12.24
C LEU A 606 12.12 11.80 12.80
N GLU A 607 12.63 11.13 13.83
CA GLU A 607 13.93 11.47 14.43
C GLU A 607 15.09 11.28 13.46
N VAL A 608 15.11 10.15 12.72
CA VAL A 608 16.14 9.91 11.70
C VAL A 608 16.05 10.94 10.58
N SER A 609 14.85 11.24 10.09
CA SER A 609 14.66 12.25 9.04
C SER A 609 15.11 13.64 9.48
N ARG A 610 14.79 14.02 10.72
CA ARG A 610 15.25 15.28 11.33
C ARG A 610 16.77 15.33 11.44
N GLN A 611 17.40 14.27 11.97
CA GLN A 611 18.86 14.17 12.07
C GLN A 611 19.53 14.29 10.69
N LEU A 612 19.00 13.61 9.67
CA LEU A 612 19.53 13.72 8.31
C LEU A 612 19.40 15.14 7.75
N TYR A 613 18.26 15.79 7.97
CA TYR A 613 18.04 17.17 7.55
C TYR A 613 19.04 18.13 8.22
N GLU A 614 19.20 18.00 9.53
CA GLU A 614 20.18 18.76 10.31
C GLU A 614 21.62 18.53 9.84
N SER A 615 22.01 17.26 9.74
CA SER A 615 23.37 16.85 9.35
C SER A 615 23.74 17.41 7.98
N ASN A 616 22.80 17.41 7.03
CA ASN A 616 23.02 17.96 5.69
C ASN A 616 23.28 19.47 5.73
N LEU A 617 22.52 20.23 6.54
CA LEU A 617 22.71 21.67 6.68
C LEU A 617 24.04 22.01 7.36
N LEU A 618 24.39 21.31 8.44
CA LEU A 618 25.65 21.49 9.15
C LEU A 618 26.85 21.10 8.28
N THR A 619 26.78 19.94 7.62
CA THR A 619 27.84 19.44 6.72
C THR A 619 28.13 20.44 5.60
N GLU A 620 27.09 20.99 4.97
CA GLU A 620 27.25 21.97 3.90
C GLU A 620 27.83 23.30 4.41
N ALA A 621 27.39 23.77 5.58
CA ALA A 621 27.94 24.97 6.20
C ALA A 621 29.43 24.82 6.57
N LEU A 622 29.83 23.64 7.05
CA LEU A 622 31.20 23.33 7.47
C LEU A 622 32.15 23.01 6.30
N ARG A 623 31.63 22.75 5.10
CA ARG A 623 32.44 22.54 3.88
C ARG A 623 33.10 23.82 3.36
N THR A 624 32.71 25.00 3.85
CA THR A 624 33.20 26.29 3.35
C THR A 624 34.70 26.50 3.63
N GLY A 625 35.43 27.07 2.66
CA GLY A 625 36.90 27.04 2.59
C GLY A 625 37.68 27.82 3.66
N ASP A 626 37.00 28.61 4.50
CA ASP A 626 37.62 29.44 5.54
C ASP A 626 37.63 28.76 6.93
N GLY A 627 37.11 27.53 7.04
CA GLY A 627 37.06 26.76 8.30
C GLY A 627 36.07 27.32 9.33
N LYS A 628 35.04 28.04 8.86
CA LYS A 628 33.99 28.66 9.68
C LYS A 628 32.66 28.63 8.93
N VAL A 629 31.56 28.43 9.65
CA VAL A 629 30.22 28.53 9.05
C VAL A 629 29.92 29.96 8.56
N PRO A 630 29.07 30.13 7.52
CA PRO A 630 28.63 31.44 7.05
C PRO A 630 28.03 32.30 8.16
N SER A 631 28.22 33.62 8.11
CA SER A 631 27.76 34.53 9.17
C SER A 631 26.24 34.62 9.31
N ASP A 632 25.49 34.26 8.27
CA ASP A 632 24.03 34.18 8.24
C ASP A 632 23.49 32.79 8.59
N PHE A 633 24.37 31.80 8.78
CA PHE A 633 23.98 30.42 9.08
C PHE A 633 23.14 30.31 10.34
N THR A 634 23.45 31.09 11.38
CA THR A 634 22.65 31.13 12.63
C THR A 634 21.17 31.43 12.37
N GLN A 635 20.87 32.40 11.50
CA GLN A 635 19.48 32.75 11.19
C GLN A 635 18.79 31.64 10.39
N GLN A 636 19.52 30.96 9.52
CA GLN A 636 19.01 29.82 8.74
C GLN A 636 18.78 28.58 9.63
N PHE A 637 19.61 28.39 10.65
CA PHE A 637 19.60 27.21 11.51
C PHE A 637 18.53 27.26 12.61
N ASN A 638 18.04 28.45 12.98
CA ASN A 638 16.95 28.58 13.97
C ASN A 638 15.69 27.77 13.62
N ALA A 639 15.39 27.61 12.32
CA ALA A 639 14.28 26.78 11.86
C ALA A 639 14.45 25.29 12.26
N VAL A 640 15.69 24.79 12.28
CA VAL A 640 16.01 23.41 12.70
C VAL A 640 15.77 23.22 14.19
N ALA A 641 16.11 24.20 15.02
CA ALA A 641 15.86 24.15 16.46
C ALA A 641 14.36 24.13 16.80
N HIS A 642 13.55 24.93 16.09
CA HIS A 642 12.08 24.86 16.20
C HIS A 642 11.55 23.50 15.73
N LEU A 643 12.00 23.01 14.58
CA LEU A 643 11.60 21.71 14.05
C LEU A 643 11.88 20.57 15.04
N ASP A 644 13.07 20.55 15.62
CA ASP A 644 13.47 19.54 16.61
C ASP A 644 12.61 19.58 17.87
N GLY A 645 12.36 20.79 18.41
CA GLY A 645 11.47 20.95 19.55
C GLY A 645 10.03 20.50 19.26
N ARG A 646 9.52 20.75 18.04
CA ARG A 646 8.19 20.33 17.59
C ARG A 646 8.08 18.81 17.44
N ILE A 647 9.10 18.15 16.88
CA ILE A 647 9.14 16.68 16.77
C ILE A 647 9.25 16.03 18.16
N THR A 648 10.08 16.58 19.04
CA THR A 648 10.19 16.13 20.44
C THR A 648 8.85 16.26 21.16
N ASN A 649 8.18 17.41 21.03
CA ASN A 649 6.84 17.61 21.60
C ASN A 649 5.84 16.58 21.07
N ALA A 650 5.82 16.34 19.75
CA ALA A 650 4.94 15.36 19.15
C ALA A 650 5.17 13.94 19.71
N ALA A 651 6.42 13.52 19.83
CA ALA A 651 6.81 12.22 20.38
C ALA A 651 6.39 12.06 21.84
N GLU A 652 6.74 13.02 22.69
CA GLU A 652 6.43 13.00 24.13
C GLU A 652 4.92 13.06 24.40
N ASN A 653 4.19 13.89 23.65
CA ASN A 653 2.74 13.97 23.75
C ASN A 653 2.07 12.68 23.29
N ALA A 654 2.56 12.04 22.22
CA ALA A 654 2.03 10.77 21.74
C ALA A 654 2.25 9.64 22.76
N MET A 655 3.46 9.53 23.34
CA MET A 655 3.73 8.56 24.41
C MET A 655 2.83 8.81 25.63
N THR A 656 2.70 10.07 26.05
CA THR A 656 1.82 10.43 27.17
C THR A 656 0.35 10.07 26.88
N PHE A 657 -0.12 10.30 25.65
CA PHE A 657 -1.46 9.94 25.22
C PHE A 657 -1.69 8.41 25.23
N GLN A 658 -0.71 7.64 24.77
CA GLN A 658 -0.76 6.17 24.81
C GLN A 658 -0.79 5.65 26.23
N ASP A 659 0.10 6.16 27.08
CA ASP A 659 0.13 5.85 28.51
C ASP A 659 -1.20 6.18 29.16
N GLN A 660 -1.79 7.36 28.88
CA GLN A 660 -3.13 7.71 29.37
C GLN A 660 -4.19 6.70 28.95
N ASN A 661 -4.24 6.30 27.68
CA ASN A 661 -5.25 5.36 27.20
C ASN A 661 -5.04 3.93 27.75
N GLN A 662 -3.79 3.46 27.84
CA GLN A 662 -3.47 2.14 28.39
C GLN A 662 -3.72 2.09 29.90
N ILE A 663 -3.27 3.11 30.64
CA ILE A 663 -3.49 3.25 32.09
C ILE A 663 -4.96 3.43 32.39
N LYS A 664 -5.69 4.25 31.62
CA LYS A 664 -7.14 4.39 31.76
C LYS A 664 -7.84 3.06 31.54
N THR A 665 -7.50 2.31 30.51
CA THR A 665 -8.08 0.97 30.26
C THR A 665 -7.78 0.00 31.40
N TYR A 666 -6.54 -0.03 31.90
CA TYR A 666 -6.16 -0.82 33.06
C TYR A 666 -6.91 -0.40 34.33
N ASN A 667 -6.96 0.90 34.62
CA ASN A 667 -7.62 1.47 35.79
C ASN A 667 -9.14 1.25 35.74
N ASP A 668 -9.78 1.50 34.59
CA ASP A 668 -11.22 1.25 34.35
C ASP A 668 -11.53 -0.25 34.54
N HIS A 669 -10.65 -1.14 34.07
CA HIS A 669 -10.78 -2.58 34.28
C HIS A 669 -10.61 -2.97 35.77
N GLN A 670 -9.64 -2.39 36.48
CA GLN A 670 -9.45 -2.63 37.92
C GLN A 670 -10.63 -2.11 38.75
N VAL A 671 -11.18 -0.94 38.41
CA VAL A 671 -12.38 -0.37 39.04
C VAL A 671 -13.60 -1.24 38.74
N SER A 672 -13.77 -1.70 37.50
CA SER A 672 -14.86 -2.62 37.12
C SER A 672 -14.79 -3.95 37.87
N ILE A 673 -13.59 -4.55 37.99
CA ILE A 673 -13.36 -5.75 38.81
C ILE A 673 -13.68 -5.46 40.28
N TYR A 674 -13.25 -4.32 40.80
CA TYR A 674 -13.52 -3.91 42.19
C TYR A 674 -15.01 -3.76 42.46
N GLU A 675 -15.75 -3.03 41.61
CA GLU A 675 -17.20 -2.85 41.74
C GLU A 675 -17.97 -4.17 41.57
N THR A 676 -17.52 -5.03 40.65
CA THR A 676 -18.10 -6.38 40.48
C THR A 676 -17.87 -7.25 41.72
N ARG A 677 -16.66 -7.22 42.32
CA ARG A 677 -16.34 -7.93 43.56
C ARG A 677 -17.12 -7.38 44.75
N LYS A 678 -17.30 -6.06 44.82
CA LYS A 678 -18.09 -5.37 45.84
C LYS A 678 -19.57 -5.77 45.75
N ALA A 679 -20.16 -5.75 44.55
CA ALA A 679 -21.52 -6.20 44.31
C ALA A 679 -21.72 -7.70 44.66
N ALA A 680 -20.76 -8.56 44.32
CA ALA A 680 -20.79 -9.97 44.69
C ALA A 680 -20.67 -10.19 46.22
N ALA A 681 -19.83 -9.41 46.91
CA ALA A 681 -19.70 -9.44 48.37
C ALA A 681 -20.98 -8.93 49.07
N GLN A 682 -21.64 -7.92 48.51
CA GLN A 682 -22.95 -7.43 48.95
C GLN A 682 -24.02 -8.51 48.81
N PHE A 683 -24.07 -9.20 47.66
CA PHE A 683 -24.99 -10.31 47.43
C PHE A 683 -24.80 -11.47 48.44
N VAL A 684 -23.55 -11.83 48.76
CA VAL A 684 -23.25 -12.85 49.78
C VAL A 684 -23.66 -12.37 51.18
N ALA A 685 -23.38 -11.12 51.54
CA ALA A 685 -23.78 -10.55 52.83
C ALA A 685 -25.31 -10.56 53.02
N ASP A 686 -26.06 -10.17 51.98
CA ASP A 686 -27.53 -10.19 51.97
C ASP A 686 -28.10 -11.62 52.04
N SER A 687 -27.42 -12.59 51.43
CA SER A 687 -27.82 -14.00 51.41
C SER A 687 -27.56 -14.74 52.73
N THR A 688 -26.53 -14.35 53.49
CA THR A 688 -26.10 -15.08 54.70
C THR A 688 -26.72 -14.52 56.00
N ILE A 689 -27.08 -13.23 56.02
CA ILE A 689 -27.61 -12.55 57.22
C ILE A 689 -29.13 -12.75 57.38
N GLY A 690 -29.83 -13.20 56.34
CA GLY A 690 -31.26 -13.58 56.38
C GLY A 690 -31.59 -14.84 57.19
N LEU A 691 -30.60 -15.58 57.70
CA LEU A 691 -30.75 -16.87 58.41
C LEU A 691 -30.65 -16.79 59.95
N ILE A 692 -30.51 -15.59 60.54
CA ILE A 692 -30.46 -15.44 62.00
C ILE A 692 -31.87 -15.13 62.52
N GLU A 693 -32.63 -16.16 62.88
CA GLU A 693 -33.86 -16.01 63.66
C GLU A 693 -33.51 -15.50 65.07
N VAL A 694 -33.90 -14.27 65.39
CA VAL A 694 -33.96 -13.79 66.78
C VAL A 694 -35.28 -14.30 67.37
N PRO A 695 -35.28 -15.14 68.42
CA PRO A 695 -36.51 -15.68 68.99
C PRO A 695 -37.41 -14.56 69.52
N ALA A 696 -38.65 -14.53 69.05
CA ALA A 696 -39.65 -13.53 69.39
C ALA A 696 -40.20 -13.70 70.81
N THR A 697 -39.41 -13.44 71.86
CA THR A 697 -39.93 -13.20 73.22
C THR A 697 -38.98 -12.33 74.06
N ALA A 698 -39.05 -11.00 73.90
CA ALA A 698 -38.63 -10.06 74.95
C ALA A 698 -39.38 -8.71 74.80
N PRO A 699 -40.01 -8.16 75.87
CA PRO A 699 -40.82 -6.95 75.78
C PRO A 699 -39.96 -5.68 75.77
N GLY A 700 -40.01 -4.91 74.68
CA GLY A 700 -39.36 -3.60 74.56
C GLY A 700 -39.04 -3.17 73.12
N GLY A 701 -40.03 -3.06 72.23
CA GLY A 701 -39.87 -2.23 71.01
C GLY A 701 -40.00 -0.73 71.36
N PRO A 702 -39.62 0.26 70.51
CA PRO A 702 -39.13 0.25 69.12
C PRO A 702 -37.73 0.90 68.93
N VAL A 703 -36.94 1.10 70.00
CA VAL A 703 -35.61 1.77 69.94
C VAL A 703 -34.45 0.79 69.63
N ALA A 704 -34.70 -0.52 69.68
CA ALA A 704 -33.72 -1.55 69.32
C ALA A 704 -33.65 -1.82 67.81
N GLY A 705 -34.69 -1.50 67.03
CA GLY A 705 -34.72 -1.72 65.57
C GLY A 705 -33.85 -0.72 64.80
N GLN A 706 -33.91 0.57 65.15
CA GLN A 706 -33.16 1.61 64.44
C GLN A 706 -31.65 1.59 64.75
N VAL A 707 -31.24 1.08 65.91
CA VAL A 707 -29.81 0.90 66.23
C VAL A 707 -29.26 -0.40 65.62
N ALA A 708 -30.09 -1.42 65.42
CA ALA A 708 -29.71 -2.65 64.72
C ALA A 708 -29.59 -2.46 63.20
N ASP A 709 -30.44 -1.64 62.57
CA ASP A 709 -30.35 -1.33 61.14
C ASP A 709 -29.13 -0.44 60.82
N VAL A 710 -28.85 0.57 61.65
CA VAL A 710 -27.67 1.45 61.48
C VAL A 710 -26.34 0.73 61.81
N LEU A 711 -26.36 -0.26 62.71
CA LEU A 711 -25.19 -1.13 62.96
C LEU A 711 -25.03 -2.21 61.89
N LYS A 712 -26.11 -2.66 61.23
CA LYS A 712 -26.04 -3.59 60.08
C LYS A 712 -25.40 -2.92 58.87
N ASP A 713 -25.80 -1.69 58.52
CA ASP A 713 -25.27 -1.00 57.33
C ASP A 713 -23.77 -0.70 57.47
N LYS A 714 -23.35 -0.14 58.63
CA LYS A 714 -21.93 0.20 58.87
C LYS A 714 -21.01 -1.00 59.08
N ALA A 715 -21.52 -2.10 59.63
CA ALA A 715 -20.73 -3.33 59.78
C ALA A 715 -20.58 -4.08 58.45
N THR A 716 -21.56 -3.97 57.56
CA THR A 716 -21.53 -4.62 56.23
C THR A 716 -20.58 -3.88 55.29
N GLU A 717 -20.60 -2.53 55.25
CA GLU A 717 -19.62 -1.76 54.48
C GLU A 717 -18.18 -1.97 54.97
N ALA A 718 -17.94 -1.93 56.29
CA ALA A 718 -16.60 -2.13 56.85
C ALA A 718 -16.07 -3.56 56.65
N ALA A 719 -16.94 -4.58 56.61
CA ALA A 719 -16.55 -5.94 56.29
C ALA A 719 -16.22 -6.08 54.80
N ILE A 720 -17.02 -5.53 53.89
CA ILE A 720 -16.79 -5.57 52.44
C ILE A 720 -15.47 -4.87 52.07
N ASP A 721 -15.20 -3.68 52.61
CA ASP A 721 -13.94 -2.93 52.38
C ASP A 721 -12.69 -3.66 52.91
N SER A 722 -12.84 -4.57 53.89
CA SER A 722 -11.72 -5.38 54.42
C SER A 722 -11.39 -6.62 53.56
N PHE A 723 -12.36 -7.10 52.77
CA PHE A 723 -12.23 -8.31 51.94
C PHE A 723 -12.02 -8.00 50.46
N VAL A 724 -12.44 -6.83 49.99
CA VAL A 724 -12.22 -6.34 48.63
C VAL A 724 -11.35 -5.08 48.71
N PRO A 725 -10.01 -5.19 48.65
CA PRO A 725 -9.15 -4.02 48.70
C PRO A 725 -9.40 -3.12 47.50
N LYS A 726 -9.40 -1.80 47.74
CA LYS A 726 -9.46 -0.80 46.65
C LYS A 726 -8.27 -1.01 45.71
N PRO A 727 -8.49 -0.95 44.39
CA PRO A 727 -7.41 -1.18 43.44
C PRO A 727 -6.35 -0.08 43.55
N GLU A 728 -5.09 -0.47 43.44
CA GLU A 728 -3.99 0.47 43.19
C GLU A 728 -4.04 0.87 41.71
N LEU A 729 -4.39 2.12 41.45
CA LEU A 729 -4.46 2.68 40.11
C LEU A 729 -3.06 3.09 39.65
N MET A 730 -2.76 2.87 38.38
CA MET A 730 -1.52 3.37 37.77
C MET A 730 -1.67 4.87 37.48
N GLU A 731 -0.58 5.63 37.64
CA GLU A 731 -0.50 7.06 37.33
C GLU A 731 0.28 7.27 36.03
N VAL A 732 -0.20 8.23 35.24
CA VAL A 732 0.42 8.66 33.98
C VAL A 732 1.73 9.38 34.28
N ARG A 733 2.78 9.07 33.53
CA ARG A 733 4.06 9.77 33.63
C ARG A 733 4.13 10.87 32.59
N TYR A 734 4.44 12.08 33.03
CA TYR A 734 4.64 13.22 32.15
C TYR A 734 6.13 13.48 31.91
N PRO A 735 6.50 14.01 30.73
CA PRO A 735 7.88 14.29 30.35
C PRO A 735 8.61 15.22 31.33
N ASN A 736 9.86 14.91 31.63
CA ASN A 736 10.75 15.83 32.36
C ASN A 736 11.46 16.77 31.38
N ILE A 737 10.87 17.95 31.19
CA ILE A 737 11.37 18.99 30.25
C ILE A 737 12.83 19.37 30.51
N THR A 738 13.28 19.35 31.77
CA THR A 738 14.68 19.69 32.08
C THR A 738 15.64 18.62 31.56
N GLU A 739 15.26 17.34 31.67
CA GLU A 739 16.07 16.22 31.17
C GLU A 739 16.05 16.17 29.63
N ILE A 740 14.88 16.39 29.01
CA ILE A 740 14.71 16.46 27.55
C ILE A 740 15.62 17.55 26.96
N ASN A 741 15.52 18.79 27.45
CA ASN A 741 16.33 19.90 26.94
C ASN A 741 17.83 19.66 27.17
N ALA A 742 18.21 19.05 28.30
CA ALA A 742 19.61 18.73 28.55
C ALA A 742 20.13 17.62 27.61
N GLN A 743 19.27 16.68 27.20
CA GLN A 743 19.60 15.62 26.24
C GLN A 743 19.73 16.19 24.82
N ALA A 744 18.77 16.97 24.35
CA ALA A 744 18.82 17.63 23.04
C ALA A 744 20.09 18.48 22.86
N ALA A 745 20.47 19.26 23.88
CA ALA A 745 21.71 20.04 23.86
C ALA A 745 23.00 19.19 23.74
N ARG A 746 22.97 17.93 24.23
CA ARG A 746 24.09 16.97 24.08
C ARG A 746 24.09 16.36 22.69
N ASP A 747 22.93 15.94 22.21
CA ASP A 747 22.76 15.33 20.89
C ASP A 747 23.13 16.32 19.78
N PHE A 748 22.75 17.59 19.92
CA PHE A 748 23.15 18.66 19.01
C PHE A 748 24.67 18.83 18.92
N LYS A 749 25.37 18.80 20.06
CA LYS A 749 26.84 18.88 20.08
C LYS A 749 27.49 17.64 19.46
N GLN A 750 26.88 16.46 19.61
CA GLN A 750 27.31 15.25 18.92
C GLN A 750 27.15 15.40 17.41
N GLU A 751 26.04 15.97 16.95
CA GLU A 751 25.77 16.12 15.52
C GLU A 751 26.71 17.13 14.86
N ILE A 752 27.08 18.20 15.55
CA ILE A 752 28.15 19.12 15.12
C ILE A 752 29.47 18.37 14.87
N LEU A 753 29.87 17.48 15.78
CA LEU A 753 31.11 16.70 15.63
C LEU A 753 31.01 15.70 14.47
N ASN A 754 29.87 15.03 14.33
CA ASN A 754 29.62 14.09 13.24
C ASN A 754 29.64 14.79 11.88
N SER A 755 28.96 15.93 11.77
CA SER A 755 28.90 16.76 10.56
C SER A 755 30.27 17.34 10.20
N ALA A 756 31.06 17.78 11.19
CA ALA A 756 32.44 18.21 10.96
C ALA A 756 33.31 17.09 10.39
N PHE A 757 33.14 15.87 10.90
CA PHE A 757 33.88 14.70 10.44
C PHE A 757 33.49 14.35 9.00
N ASN A 758 32.20 14.38 8.68
CA ASN A 758 31.66 14.11 7.35
C ASN A 758 32.04 15.20 6.32
N ALA A 759 32.24 16.44 6.77
CA ALA A 759 32.68 17.57 5.95
C ALA A 759 34.20 17.61 5.71
N ASP A 760 34.97 16.65 6.22
CA ASP A 760 36.45 16.70 6.28
C ASP A 760 36.97 17.97 6.99
N HIS A 761 36.17 18.56 7.89
CA HIS A 761 36.57 19.72 8.66
C HIS A 761 37.60 19.28 9.72
N PRO A 762 38.69 20.04 9.96
CA PRO A 762 39.66 19.72 11.00
C PRO A 762 39.00 19.58 12.38
N ILE A 763 39.10 18.40 13.00
CA ILE A 763 38.66 18.11 14.36
C ILE A 763 39.89 17.94 15.27
N PRO A 764 39.92 18.56 16.47
CA PRO A 764 40.98 18.35 17.45
C PRO A 764 41.17 16.87 17.83
N PRO A 765 42.41 16.38 18.01
CA PRO A 765 42.68 15.01 18.42
C PRO A 765 41.98 14.59 19.71
N GLU A 766 41.73 15.53 20.62
CA GLU A 766 41.04 15.33 21.90
C GLU A 766 39.56 14.96 21.72
N LEU A 767 38.98 15.26 20.56
CA LEU A 767 37.60 14.94 20.17
C LEU A 767 37.52 13.75 19.22
N MET A 768 38.65 13.10 18.94
CA MET A 768 38.73 11.93 18.07
C MET A 768 39.08 10.70 18.89
N ASN A 769 38.37 9.60 18.66
CA ASN A 769 38.72 8.31 19.22
C ASN A 769 39.96 7.78 18.47
N PRO A 770 41.11 7.58 19.16
CA PRO A 770 42.36 7.21 18.50
C PRO A 770 42.36 5.79 17.92
N TYR A 771 41.39 4.95 18.30
CA TYR A 771 41.28 3.57 17.83
C TYR A 771 40.35 3.43 16.63
N THR A 772 39.26 4.21 16.60
CA THR A 772 38.26 4.14 15.52
C THR A 772 38.47 5.19 14.45
N GLY A 773 39.24 6.26 14.74
CA GLY A 773 39.40 7.40 13.86
C GLY A 773 38.10 8.18 13.64
N LYS A 774 37.09 8.00 14.50
CA LYS A 774 35.80 8.69 14.49
C LYS A 774 35.71 9.70 15.64
N PRO A 775 34.78 10.67 15.60
CA PRO A 775 34.49 11.51 16.76
C PRO A 775 34.19 10.69 18.01
N ILE A 776 34.58 11.22 19.18
CA ILE A 776 34.15 10.66 20.47
C ILE A 776 32.62 10.78 20.61
N ASN A 777 32.03 9.89 21.42
CA ASN A 777 30.63 9.98 21.77
C ASN A 777 30.47 10.92 22.98
N VAL A 778 29.76 12.03 22.81
CA VAL A 778 29.43 12.99 23.86
C VAL A 778 28.08 12.67 24.52
N THR A 779 27.32 11.66 24.06
CA THR A 779 25.97 11.33 24.55
C THR A 779 25.93 10.17 25.55
N GLU A 780 26.96 9.30 25.60
CA GLU A 780 27.02 8.19 26.57
C GLU A 780 27.33 8.66 28.01
N GLU A 781 26.37 8.42 28.91
CA GLU A 781 26.41 8.53 30.38
C GLU A 781 26.98 9.83 31.00
N GLY A 782 26.08 10.81 31.16
CA GLY A 782 26.10 11.76 32.29
C GLY A 782 27.15 12.86 32.21
N ILE A 783 26.91 13.86 31.36
CA ILE A 783 27.70 15.10 31.34
C ILE A 783 27.37 15.96 32.56
N GLY A 784 27.93 15.51 33.68
CA GLY A 784 28.32 16.28 34.84
C GLY A 784 29.60 15.72 35.47
N SER A 785 30.07 14.50 35.09
CA SER A 785 31.18 13.85 35.81
C SER A 785 32.09 12.87 35.06
N SER A 786 31.84 12.50 33.79
CA SER A 786 32.58 11.40 33.11
C SER A 786 33.58 11.80 32.02
N LEU A 787 33.38 12.91 31.29
CA LEU A 787 34.36 13.40 30.31
C LEU A 787 35.51 14.16 30.99
N PRO A 788 36.79 13.94 30.59
CA PRO A 788 37.90 14.75 31.07
C PRO A 788 37.68 16.23 30.79
N THR A 789 38.03 17.11 31.74
CA THR A 789 37.89 18.58 31.59
C THR A 789 38.53 19.09 30.30
N THR A 790 39.65 18.50 29.90
CA THR A 790 40.35 18.82 28.65
C THR A 790 39.52 18.56 27.39
N THR A 791 38.67 17.53 27.41
CA THR A 791 37.78 17.18 26.30
C THR A 791 36.61 18.16 26.19
N HIS A 792 36.05 18.60 27.33
CA HIS A 792 35.06 19.68 27.34
C HIS A 792 35.63 21.00 26.83
N GLU A 793 36.81 21.40 27.30
CA GLU A 793 37.48 22.61 26.84
C GLU A 793 37.75 22.58 25.33
N ALA A 794 38.20 21.43 24.81
CA ALA A 794 38.44 21.22 23.39
C ALA A 794 37.14 21.29 22.56
N LEU A 795 36.03 20.75 23.06
CA LEU A 795 34.71 20.82 22.39
C LEU A 795 34.21 22.26 22.31
N ASP A 796 34.25 22.99 23.43
CA ASP A 796 33.82 24.38 23.47
C ASP A 796 34.70 25.28 22.59
N GLU A 797 36.01 25.02 22.55
CA GLU A 797 36.94 25.73 21.67
C GLU A 797 36.69 25.41 20.20
N PHE A 798 36.44 24.15 19.86
CA PHE A 798 36.07 23.73 18.52
C PHE A 798 34.81 24.45 18.02
N ILE A 799 33.73 24.43 18.80
CA ILE A 799 32.46 25.10 18.48
C ILE A 799 32.68 26.60 18.26
N ARG A 800 33.46 27.27 19.12
CA ARG A 800 33.80 28.69 18.95
C ARG A 800 34.59 28.95 17.68
N ASN A 801 35.60 28.13 17.39
CA ASN A 801 36.49 28.32 16.25
C ASN A 801 35.77 28.07 14.92
N ALA A 802 34.85 27.11 14.87
CA ALA A 802 33.99 26.83 13.73
C ALA A 802 32.90 27.90 13.49
N GLY A 803 32.74 28.86 14.40
CA GLY A 803 31.71 29.90 14.31
C GLY A 803 30.31 29.46 14.77
N LEU A 804 30.21 28.31 15.45
CA LEU A 804 28.94 27.69 15.86
C LEU A 804 28.47 28.10 17.26
N ALA A 805 29.23 28.90 18.01
CA ALA A 805 28.89 29.23 19.40
C ALA A 805 27.52 29.92 19.56
N GLN A 806 27.17 30.84 18.66
CA GLN A 806 25.84 31.47 18.67
C GLN A 806 24.76 30.46 18.24
N VAL A 807 25.05 29.60 17.26
CA VAL A 807 24.14 28.54 16.79
C VAL A 807 23.76 27.59 17.93
N THR A 808 24.74 27.11 18.71
CA THR A 808 24.48 26.26 19.89
C THR A 808 23.67 26.99 20.97
N THR A 809 23.97 28.27 21.20
CA THR A 809 23.22 29.06 22.19
C THR A 809 21.76 29.27 21.76
N ASP A 810 21.54 29.61 20.49
CA ASP A 810 20.22 29.87 19.93
C ASP A 810 19.42 28.57 19.79
N TYR A 811 20.08 27.45 19.48
CA TYR A 811 19.46 26.13 19.48
C TYR A 811 18.95 25.76 20.87
N ASP A 812 19.81 25.81 21.91
CA ASP A 812 19.43 25.46 23.29
C ASP A 812 18.23 26.31 23.77
N GLN A 813 18.20 27.60 23.42
CA GLN A 813 17.11 28.50 23.78
C GLN A 813 15.84 28.23 22.99
N THR A 814 15.95 28.12 21.67
CA THR A 814 14.82 27.96 20.76
C THR A 814 14.14 26.61 20.98
N HIS A 815 14.89 25.51 20.97
CA HIS A 815 14.38 24.18 21.30
C HIS A 815 13.77 24.17 22.70
N GLY A 816 14.46 24.75 23.68
CA GLY A 816 13.99 24.79 25.06
C GLY A 816 12.67 25.52 25.25
N ILE A 817 12.45 26.63 24.53
CA ILE A 817 11.19 27.39 24.52
C ILE A 817 10.09 26.57 23.85
N GLU A 818 10.38 25.97 22.70
CA GLU A 818 9.44 25.14 21.94
C GLU A 818 8.94 23.96 22.79
N VAL A 819 9.85 23.22 23.44
CA VAL A 819 9.48 22.10 24.32
C VAL A 819 8.71 22.58 25.55
N LEU A 820 9.10 23.71 26.13
CA LEU A 820 8.38 24.28 27.27
C LEU A 820 6.94 24.67 26.92
N GLN A 821 6.68 25.10 25.68
CA GLN A 821 5.36 25.55 25.24
C GLN A 821 4.48 24.40 24.74
N GLY A 822 5.06 23.38 24.09
CA GLY A 822 4.30 22.32 23.43
C GLY A 822 4.18 20.98 24.17
N ALA A 823 5.05 20.68 25.14
CA ALA A 823 4.99 19.41 25.87
C ALA A 823 3.84 19.40 26.90
N GLY A 824 3.05 18.32 26.93
CA GLY A 824 2.00 18.08 27.90
C GLY A 824 2.59 17.83 29.28
N LYS A 825 2.38 18.76 30.22
CA LYS A 825 2.94 18.70 31.59
C LYS A 825 1.99 18.07 32.61
N ASP A 826 0.71 17.99 32.24
CA ASP A 826 -0.39 17.47 33.04
C ASP A 826 -1.54 17.03 32.12
N SER A 827 -2.59 16.43 32.70
CA SER A 827 -3.78 15.93 31.99
C SER A 827 -4.47 17.04 31.19
N THR A 828 -4.56 18.22 31.79
CA THR A 828 -5.19 19.41 31.20
C THR A 828 -4.45 19.91 29.97
N SER A 829 -3.11 19.91 30.01
CA SER A 829 -2.27 20.38 28.92
C SER A 829 -2.41 19.49 27.68
N LEU A 830 -2.46 18.16 27.87
CA LEU A 830 -2.64 17.23 26.77
C LEU A 830 -4.07 17.30 26.19
N ASP A 831 -5.09 17.46 27.05
CA ASP A 831 -6.47 17.64 26.58
C ASP A 831 -6.65 18.95 25.81
N ILE A 832 -5.93 20.03 26.15
CA ILE A 832 -5.90 21.27 25.34
C ILE A 832 -5.29 21.01 23.95
N ILE A 833 -4.19 20.25 23.87
CA ILE A 833 -3.55 19.90 22.59
C ILE A 833 -4.49 19.09 21.69
N LEU A 834 -5.25 18.17 22.29
CA LEU A 834 -6.19 17.29 21.58
C LEU A 834 -7.51 17.96 21.25
N THR A 835 -8.09 18.73 22.18
CA THR A 835 -9.49 19.15 22.12
C THR A 835 -9.68 20.67 22.11
N GLY A 836 -8.62 21.44 22.37
CA GLY A 836 -8.74 22.89 22.57
C GLY A 836 -9.50 23.31 23.82
N ARG A 837 -9.94 22.35 24.65
CA ARG A 837 -10.74 22.61 25.84
C ARG A 837 -9.90 22.31 27.07
N LYS A 838 -10.01 23.20 28.05
CA LYS A 838 -9.58 22.90 29.42
C LYS A 838 -10.70 22.08 30.06
N THR A 839 -10.50 20.78 30.24
CA THR A 839 -11.44 19.95 31.00
C THR A 839 -11.48 20.46 32.45
N GLU A 840 -12.65 20.89 32.92
CA GLU A 840 -12.89 21.13 34.35
C GLU A 840 -12.98 19.76 35.03
N GLU A 841 -12.05 19.45 35.93
CA GLU A 841 -12.07 18.25 36.78
C GLU A 841 -13.24 18.25 37.78
#